data_AF-A0A2A2QDL6-F1
#
_entry.id   AF-A0A2A2QDL6-F1
#
_cell.length_a   1.000
_cell.length_b   1.000
_cell.length_c   1.000
_cell.angle_alpha   90.00
_cell.angle_beta   90.00
_cell.angle_gamma   90.00
#
_symmetry.space_group_name_H-M   'P 1'
#
loop_
_entity.id
_entity.type
_entity.pdbx_description
1 polymer ?
#
loop_
_entity_poly.entity_id
_entity_poly.type
_entity_poly.pdbx_seq_one_letter_code
_entity_poly.pdbx_strand_id
1 'polypeptide(L)'
;MYRRQAATRTFSADDRYRIEGVNQLRFMPVIADAVGRAWTAAWSGTVAAVRPFGYFRATGPESFGWKDAPAHWQAGVGRFGAGLILVEAEGDRPALWTKSPTAIARMELDTLDTQRAGAPWTPVIRRFMTGERAWSTAPGTELHLPFSNLPTTLRYAAPRYRSGAALRYQTRLLGFREEWSAPAAGNETVFTNLIGGPFVFEVRAVDADGFVSKTARLTFRVAPPWHRSPGALAGYAVAALAAVAGFIRWRLRHAERERTRLEQLVAQRTAELKVAKDAADTANRAKSLFLANMSHELRTPLNGVIGYAQVLNKDKELTPRNRERVQIVQSAGEHLLRMINEVLDFSKIEAGRMELAPAPFHLPQLLRDVAAALSDRFEKKGLAFAFTPAPDLPDLVIGDAIKLRQVLDNLLGNALKFTPHGSVVFEIAIRDAATETVAFVVRDTGVGIAAADRDRLFQPFQQATDGRPPEPGTGLGLAISRRLVELMGGTLELDSAPGAGSTFRFAVRLPVLAADAAAERRHAGEITGYRGPRRRLLVVDDVAINRSVLRELLAPLGFEISEAVTGEEALALAAAERPDLVLLDLRMGGMDGFTLARRLRAAHGSGLKLIAMSASVLSFGRDDAFAAGCDDFLPKPFREDELLARLGMALQVEWTGETAAGPAAAPARAGTALDPAVIDELLGIARRGEISLLRLRLADLRGDPLADALEPLAKTYRRENIRTLLESHAGRRSRGP
;
A
#
# COMPACT_ATOMS: atom_id res chain seq x y z
N MET A 1 -38.62 -72.81 100.12
CA MET A 1 -38.38 -71.42 99.66
C MET A 1 -39.63 -70.55 99.67
N TYR A 2 -40.81 -70.98 99.19
CA TYR A 2 -42.05 -70.20 99.33
C TYR A 2 -43.25 -71.09 99.72
N ARG A 3 -44.15 -70.57 100.56
CA ARG A 3 -45.44 -71.18 100.92
C ARG A 3 -46.58 -70.36 100.33
N ARG A 4 -47.55 -71.02 99.68
CA ARG A 4 -48.79 -70.38 99.21
C ARG A 4 -49.68 -70.07 100.41
N GLN A 5 -50.05 -68.80 100.60
CA GLN A 5 -51.12 -68.43 101.52
C GLN A 5 -52.45 -68.57 100.78
N ALA A 6 -53.33 -69.46 101.26
CA ALA A 6 -54.58 -69.77 100.55
C ALA A 6 -55.56 -68.59 100.52
N ALA A 7 -55.66 -67.84 101.62
CA ALA A 7 -56.60 -66.71 101.78
C ALA A 7 -56.25 -65.51 100.89
N THR A 8 -54.99 -65.11 100.84
CA THR A 8 -54.47 -63.97 100.04
C THR A 8 -54.08 -64.37 98.62
N ARG A 9 -54.01 -65.68 98.33
CA ARG A 9 -53.48 -66.30 97.09
C ARG A 9 -52.03 -65.93 96.73
N THR A 10 -51.34 -65.15 97.56
CA THR A 10 -49.92 -64.81 97.38
C THR A 10 -49.00 -65.91 97.93
N PHE A 11 -47.72 -65.85 97.56
CA PHE A 11 -46.69 -66.77 98.03
C PHE A 11 -45.69 -65.99 98.88
N SER A 12 -45.63 -66.28 100.19
CA SER A 12 -44.61 -65.73 101.10
C SER A 12 -43.39 -66.63 101.14
N ALA A 13 -42.23 -66.11 101.52
CA ALA A 13 -41.04 -66.94 101.71
C ALA A 13 -41.26 -68.02 102.80
N ASP A 14 -40.47 -69.09 102.74
CA ASP A 14 -40.35 -70.13 103.76
C ASP A 14 -38.87 -70.13 104.19
N ASP A 15 -38.62 -69.44 105.31
CA ASP A 15 -37.28 -68.98 105.73
C ASP A 15 -36.34 -70.11 106.16
N ARG A 16 -36.85 -71.35 106.22
CA ARG A 16 -36.08 -72.58 106.46
C ARG A 16 -35.12 -72.94 105.31
N TYR A 17 -35.14 -72.19 104.20
CA TYR A 17 -34.38 -72.48 102.98
C TYR A 17 -33.58 -71.26 102.49
N ARG A 18 -32.48 -70.95 103.18
CA ARG A 18 -31.53 -69.90 102.82
C ARG A 18 -30.29 -70.51 102.18
N ILE A 19 -29.91 -70.05 100.98
CA ILE A 19 -28.77 -70.58 100.20
C ILE A 19 -28.03 -69.42 99.51
N GLU A 20 -26.70 -69.46 99.57
CA GLU A 20 -25.76 -68.54 98.92
C GLU A 20 -24.86 -69.35 97.95
N GLY A 21 -24.44 -68.79 96.80
CA GLY A 21 -23.56 -69.51 95.84
C GLY A 21 -23.92 -69.37 94.34
N VAL A 22 -23.04 -69.86 93.45
CA VAL A 22 -22.90 -69.47 92.02
C VAL A 22 -22.35 -70.66 91.18
N ASN A 23 -22.48 -70.82 89.85
CA ASN A 23 -23.43 -70.49 88.74
C ASN A 23 -22.71 -70.91 87.43
N GLN A 24 -23.25 -71.36 86.28
CA GLN A 24 -24.61 -71.55 85.70
C GLN A 24 -24.72 -72.95 85.04
N LEU A 25 -25.93 -73.39 84.70
CA LEU A 25 -26.22 -74.34 83.61
C LEU A 25 -27.52 -73.96 82.89
N ARG A 26 -27.74 -74.42 81.65
CA ARG A 26 -28.95 -74.11 80.86
C ARG A 26 -29.51 -75.37 80.18
N PHE A 27 -30.84 -75.42 80.07
CA PHE A 27 -31.60 -76.49 79.43
C PHE A 27 -32.61 -75.91 78.43
N MET A 28 -32.89 -76.62 77.35
CA MET A 28 -34.03 -76.35 76.45
C MET A 28 -34.85 -77.62 76.22
N PRO A 29 -36.19 -77.53 76.20
CA PRO A 29 -37.04 -78.63 75.74
C PRO A 29 -37.04 -78.71 74.21
N VAL A 30 -37.01 -79.93 73.66
CA VAL A 30 -37.17 -80.15 72.22
C VAL A 30 -38.11 -81.35 72.00
N ILE A 31 -39.03 -81.17 71.05
CA ILE A 31 -39.97 -82.11 70.41
C ILE A 31 -39.96 -83.56 70.96
N ALA A 32 -41.13 -84.02 71.40
CA ALA A 32 -41.35 -85.40 71.83
C ALA A 32 -41.17 -86.40 70.67
N ASP A 33 -40.69 -87.61 70.96
CA ASP A 33 -40.62 -88.67 69.95
C ASP A 33 -41.98 -89.34 69.69
N ALA A 34 -42.03 -90.21 68.67
CA ALA A 34 -43.23 -90.92 68.24
C ALA A 34 -43.82 -91.91 69.28
N VAL A 35 -43.24 -92.00 70.49
CA VAL A 35 -43.74 -92.79 71.62
C VAL A 35 -44.04 -91.89 72.84
N GLY A 36 -44.14 -90.57 72.63
CA GLY A 36 -44.50 -89.59 73.65
C GLY A 36 -43.38 -89.23 74.63
N ARG A 37 -42.11 -89.64 74.38
CA ARG A 37 -41.00 -89.30 75.27
C ARG A 37 -40.50 -87.89 74.98
N ALA A 38 -40.59 -87.00 75.97
CA ALA A 38 -40.02 -85.66 75.91
C ALA A 38 -38.52 -85.71 76.23
N TRP A 39 -37.70 -85.15 75.34
CA TRP A 39 -36.25 -85.09 75.50
C TRP A 39 -35.80 -83.66 75.86
N THR A 40 -34.75 -83.54 76.68
CA THR A 40 -34.14 -82.24 77.01
C THR A 40 -32.68 -82.20 76.60
N ALA A 41 -32.26 -81.07 76.03
CA ALA A 41 -30.87 -80.78 75.73
C ALA A 41 -30.30 -79.86 76.82
N ALA A 42 -29.30 -80.36 77.54
CA ALA A 42 -28.46 -79.56 78.43
C ALA A 42 -27.30 -78.94 77.62
N TRP A 43 -26.92 -77.69 77.91
CA TRP A 43 -25.75 -77.06 77.30
C TRP A 43 -24.74 -76.62 78.36
N SER A 44 -23.58 -77.28 78.36
CA SER A 44 -22.34 -76.74 78.93
C SER A 44 -21.64 -75.91 77.86
N GLY A 45 -21.09 -74.75 78.24
CA GLY A 45 -20.72 -73.66 77.32
C GLY A 45 -19.55 -73.92 76.36
N THR A 46 -19.06 -75.15 76.22
CA THR A 46 -17.86 -75.49 75.43
C THR A 46 -17.97 -76.72 74.52
N VAL A 47 -19.06 -77.51 74.56
CA VAL A 47 -19.22 -78.69 73.68
C VAL A 47 -20.65 -78.86 73.18
N ALA A 48 -20.84 -78.76 71.86
CA ALA A 48 -22.12 -79.00 71.18
C ALA A 48 -22.39 -80.51 70.97
N ALA A 49 -22.49 -81.28 72.05
CA ALA A 49 -22.81 -82.71 72.01
C ALA A 49 -24.15 -82.98 72.71
N VAL A 50 -25.21 -83.22 71.92
CA VAL A 50 -26.51 -83.65 72.46
C VAL A 50 -26.34 -85.07 73.03
N ARG A 51 -26.48 -85.20 74.35
CA ARG A 51 -26.58 -86.50 75.04
C ARG A 51 -27.97 -86.61 75.68
N PRO A 52 -28.64 -87.77 75.61
CA PRO A 52 -29.95 -87.96 76.25
C PRO A 52 -29.81 -87.85 77.78
N PHE A 53 -30.44 -86.83 78.38
CA PHE A 53 -30.41 -86.59 79.82
C PHE A 53 -31.65 -87.19 80.50
N GLY A 54 -31.61 -88.50 80.73
CA GLY A 54 -32.70 -89.26 81.33
C GLY A 54 -34.00 -89.24 80.50
N TYR A 55 -35.08 -89.73 81.10
CA TYR A 55 -36.46 -89.54 80.63
C TYR A 55 -37.44 -89.69 81.80
N PHE A 56 -38.60 -89.03 81.69
CA PHE A 56 -39.73 -89.27 82.58
C PHE A 56 -40.49 -90.53 82.15
N ARG A 57 -40.96 -91.32 83.13
CA ARG A 57 -41.93 -92.38 82.91
C ARG A 57 -43.03 -92.29 83.97
N ALA A 58 -44.30 -92.40 83.53
CA ALA A 58 -45.42 -92.58 84.46
C ALA A 58 -45.22 -93.87 85.25
N THR A 59 -45.25 -93.76 86.58
CA THR A 59 -45.18 -94.86 87.55
C THR A 59 -46.54 -95.16 88.17
N GLY A 60 -47.54 -94.31 87.93
CA GLY A 60 -48.94 -94.47 88.29
C GLY A 60 -49.77 -93.32 87.69
N PRO A 61 -51.10 -93.27 87.93
CA PRO A 61 -51.98 -92.25 87.35
C PRO A 61 -51.57 -90.80 87.65
N GLU A 62 -51.00 -90.57 88.84
CA GLU A 62 -50.56 -89.25 89.32
C GLU A 62 -49.07 -89.21 89.71
N SER A 63 -48.28 -90.24 89.37
CA SER A 63 -46.86 -90.31 89.74
C SER A 63 -45.95 -90.52 88.53
N PHE A 64 -44.87 -89.75 88.48
CA PHE A 64 -43.86 -89.80 87.42
C PHE A 64 -42.48 -89.99 88.04
N GLY A 65 -41.84 -91.10 87.71
CA GLY A 65 -40.46 -91.37 88.08
C GLY A 65 -39.47 -90.76 87.09
N TRP A 66 -38.47 -90.05 87.59
CA TRP A 66 -37.21 -89.88 86.86
C TRP A 66 -36.51 -91.23 86.78
N LYS A 67 -36.03 -91.61 85.59
CA LYS A 67 -35.05 -92.69 85.46
C LYS A 67 -33.70 -92.16 84.98
N ASP A 68 -32.65 -92.70 85.57
CA ASP A 68 -31.26 -92.59 85.12
C ASP A 68 -30.62 -91.17 85.18
N ALA A 69 -30.96 -90.37 86.21
CA ALA A 69 -30.31 -89.09 86.53
C ALA A 69 -29.34 -89.24 87.74
N PRO A 70 -28.00 -89.19 87.57
CA PRO A 70 -27.04 -89.45 88.65
C PRO A 70 -27.12 -88.43 89.80
N ALA A 71 -26.95 -88.89 91.05
CA ALA A 71 -27.19 -88.08 92.25
C ALA A 71 -26.40 -86.75 92.31
N HIS A 72 -25.18 -86.70 91.77
CA HIS A 72 -24.38 -85.47 91.74
C HIS A 72 -24.95 -84.38 90.79
N TRP A 73 -25.80 -84.73 89.82
CA TRP A 73 -26.53 -83.75 89.01
C TRP A 73 -27.77 -83.19 89.72
N GLN A 74 -28.40 -83.99 90.59
CA GLN A 74 -29.58 -83.58 91.35
C GLN A 74 -29.26 -82.44 92.33
N ALA A 75 -28.01 -82.37 92.82
CA ALA A 75 -27.52 -81.28 93.67
C ALA A 75 -27.15 -79.97 92.93
N GLY A 76 -27.10 -79.99 91.59
CA GLY A 76 -26.45 -78.92 90.79
C GLY A 76 -27.37 -77.87 90.14
N VAL A 77 -28.69 -77.92 90.36
CA VAL A 77 -29.66 -77.16 89.55
C VAL A 77 -29.79 -75.69 90.00
N GLY A 78 -28.86 -74.86 89.53
CA GLY A 78 -28.77 -73.43 89.79
C GLY A 78 -29.81 -72.52 89.09
N ARG A 79 -29.75 -71.23 89.42
CA ARG A 79 -30.87 -70.27 89.48
C ARG A 79 -31.58 -69.85 88.16
N PHE A 80 -31.29 -70.45 87.01
CA PHE A 80 -31.92 -70.09 85.72
C PHE A 80 -32.40 -71.29 84.86
N GLY A 81 -32.56 -72.47 85.45
CA GLY A 81 -33.39 -73.53 84.86
C GLY A 81 -34.89 -73.19 84.93
N ALA A 82 -35.71 -73.79 84.06
CA ALA A 82 -37.17 -73.63 84.09
C ALA A 82 -37.75 -74.28 85.37
N GLY A 83 -38.10 -73.45 86.35
CA GLY A 83 -38.34 -73.89 87.73
C GLY A 83 -39.62 -74.68 87.99
N LEU A 84 -40.49 -74.86 86.98
CA LEU A 84 -41.61 -75.78 87.03
C LEU A 84 -42.08 -76.12 85.60
N ILE A 85 -42.25 -77.41 85.32
CA ILE A 85 -43.05 -77.91 84.20
C ILE A 85 -44.30 -78.52 84.82
N LEU A 86 -45.48 -78.13 84.33
CA LEU A 86 -46.75 -78.73 84.71
C LEU A 86 -47.37 -79.36 83.46
N VAL A 87 -47.72 -80.63 83.56
CA VAL A 87 -48.57 -81.32 82.60
C VAL A 87 -49.98 -81.29 83.19
N GLU A 88 -50.90 -80.65 82.49
CA GLU A 88 -52.31 -80.60 82.87
C GLU A 88 -53.04 -81.71 82.12
N ALA A 89 -53.68 -82.61 82.87
CA ALA A 89 -54.35 -83.81 82.37
C ALA A 89 -55.84 -83.88 82.79
N GLU A 90 -56.38 -82.78 83.34
CA GLU A 90 -57.77 -82.68 83.80
C GLU A 90 -58.68 -82.28 82.63
N GLY A 91 -58.76 -83.16 81.63
CA GLY A 91 -59.53 -82.95 80.39
C GLY A 91 -58.93 -83.68 79.19
N ASP A 92 -59.72 -83.82 78.13
CA ASP A 92 -59.46 -84.69 76.97
C ASP A 92 -58.36 -84.20 76.00
N ARG A 93 -57.46 -83.30 76.44
CA ARG A 93 -56.34 -82.76 75.64
C ARG A 93 -55.10 -82.48 76.50
N PRO A 94 -53.94 -83.12 76.26
CA PRO A 94 -52.73 -82.90 77.03
C PRO A 94 -52.09 -81.54 76.71
N ALA A 95 -52.02 -80.66 77.70
CA ALA A 95 -51.39 -79.34 77.59
C ALA A 95 -50.07 -79.27 78.38
N LEU A 96 -49.03 -78.73 77.74
CA LEU A 96 -47.74 -78.46 78.38
C LEU A 96 -47.69 -77.02 78.89
N TRP A 97 -47.57 -76.84 80.20
CA TRP A 97 -47.34 -75.54 80.83
C TRP A 97 -45.88 -75.37 81.24
N THR A 98 -45.30 -74.23 80.86
CA THR A 98 -43.93 -73.85 81.24
C THR A 98 -43.87 -72.39 81.71
N LYS A 99 -43.07 -72.13 82.74
CA LYS A 99 -42.88 -70.80 83.31
C LYS A 99 -41.45 -70.30 83.08
N SER A 100 -41.33 -69.16 82.41
CA SER A 100 -40.11 -68.37 82.35
C SER A 100 -40.12 -67.27 83.43
N PRO A 101 -39.02 -66.51 83.61
CA PRO A 101 -38.99 -65.37 84.53
C PRO A 101 -39.96 -64.23 84.16
N THR A 102 -40.44 -64.17 82.91
CA THR A 102 -41.24 -63.06 82.36
C THR A 102 -42.62 -63.45 81.83
N ALA A 103 -42.88 -64.74 81.59
CA ALA A 103 -44.14 -65.24 81.04
C ALA A 103 -44.45 -66.68 81.50
N ILE A 104 -45.74 -67.03 81.42
CA ILE A 104 -46.21 -68.42 81.44
C ILE A 104 -46.68 -68.73 80.02
N ALA A 105 -46.28 -69.88 79.48
CA ALA A 105 -46.71 -70.36 78.18
C ALA A 105 -47.44 -71.71 78.32
N ARG A 106 -48.55 -71.84 77.58
CA ARG A 106 -49.32 -73.07 77.38
C ARG A 106 -49.10 -73.53 75.95
N MET A 107 -48.89 -74.83 75.74
CA MET A 107 -48.70 -75.41 74.42
C MET A 107 -49.62 -76.62 74.25
N GLU A 108 -50.52 -76.56 73.26
CA GLU A 108 -51.41 -77.67 72.89
C GLU A 108 -50.68 -78.59 71.91
N LEU A 109 -50.44 -79.84 72.32
CA LEU A 109 -49.51 -80.76 71.65
C LEU A 109 -50.09 -81.39 70.36
N ASP A 110 -51.38 -81.24 70.13
CA ASP A 110 -52.17 -81.73 68.99
C ASP A 110 -52.06 -80.85 67.73
N THR A 111 -51.46 -79.67 67.80
CA THR A 111 -51.49 -78.65 66.72
C THR A 111 -50.23 -78.55 65.84
N LEU A 112 -49.23 -79.40 66.05
CA LEU A 112 -47.93 -79.34 65.35
C LEU A 112 -47.91 -80.15 64.03
N ASP A 113 -48.48 -79.58 62.96
CA ASP A 113 -48.37 -80.13 61.59
C ASP A 113 -46.91 -80.17 61.10
N THR A 114 -46.51 -81.30 60.51
CA THR A 114 -45.12 -81.62 60.13
C THR A 114 -44.89 -81.76 58.61
N GLN A 115 -45.93 -81.65 57.76
CA GLN A 115 -45.83 -82.04 56.34
C GLN A 115 -45.65 -80.89 55.31
N ARG A 116 -44.57 -80.09 55.38
CA ARG A 116 -44.25 -79.05 54.35
C ARG A 116 -42.83 -79.05 53.76
N ALA A 117 -42.28 -80.24 53.53
CA ALA A 117 -40.97 -80.44 52.91
C ALA A 117 -40.94 -80.35 51.36
N GLY A 118 -41.68 -79.42 50.71
CA GLY A 118 -41.74 -79.37 49.23
C GLY A 118 -42.10 -78.06 48.52
N ALA A 119 -42.54 -77.00 49.22
CA ALA A 119 -43.03 -75.79 48.55
C ALA A 119 -41.92 -74.96 47.85
N PRO A 120 -42.13 -74.45 46.62
CA PRO A 120 -41.18 -73.61 45.92
C PRO A 120 -41.10 -72.20 46.53
N TRP A 121 -39.88 -71.73 46.76
CA TRP A 121 -39.58 -70.51 47.52
C TRP A 121 -38.74 -69.51 46.70
N THR A 122 -38.64 -68.27 47.20
CA THR A 122 -37.90 -67.15 46.60
C THR A 122 -36.84 -66.65 47.60
N PRO A 123 -35.60 -66.29 47.17
CA PRO A 123 -34.64 -65.62 48.03
C PRO A 123 -35.15 -64.24 48.48
N VAL A 124 -34.69 -63.77 49.63
CA VAL A 124 -34.98 -62.43 50.14
C VAL A 124 -33.75 -61.56 49.98
N ILE A 125 -33.86 -60.44 49.25
CA ILE A 125 -32.84 -59.39 49.23
C ILE A 125 -32.92 -58.68 50.58
N ARG A 126 -31.87 -58.81 51.39
CA ARG A 126 -31.82 -58.37 52.80
C ARG A 126 -31.33 -56.94 52.98
N ARG A 127 -30.44 -56.46 52.10
CA ARG A 127 -29.85 -55.13 52.21
C ARG A 127 -29.34 -54.66 50.86
N PHE A 128 -29.61 -53.40 50.53
CA PHE A 128 -29.02 -52.69 49.40
C PHE A 128 -28.20 -51.51 49.96
N MET A 129 -27.02 -51.24 49.42
CA MET A 129 -26.14 -50.16 49.89
C MET A 129 -25.41 -49.48 48.73
N THR A 130 -25.03 -48.22 48.92
CA THR A 130 -24.07 -47.50 48.05
C THR A 130 -23.03 -46.87 48.96
N GLY A 131 -21.81 -47.41 48.95
CA GLY A 131 -20.87 -47.23 50.06
C GLY A 131 -21.50 -47.71 51.37
N GLU A 132 -21.43 -46.87 52.41
CA GLU A 132 -22.01 -47.16 53.73
C GLU A 132 -23.53 -46.91 53.81
N ARG A 133 -24.08 -46.11 52.88
CA ARG A 133 -25.50 -45.71 52.90
C ARG A 133 -26.37 -46.89 52.50
N ALA A 134 -27.18 -47.39 53.43
CA ALA A 134 -28.19 -48.39 53.16
C ALA A 134 -29.43 -47.78 52.50
N TRP A 135 -30.09 -48.56 51.65
CA TRP A 135 -31.35 -48.23 51.00
C TRP A 135 -32.39 -49.33 51.27
N SER A 136 -33.64 -48.92 51.42
CA SER A 136 -34.82 -49.77 51.46
C SER A 136 -35.82 -49.28 50.41
N THR A 137 -36.63 -50.20 49.89
CA THR A 137 -37.79 -49.89 49.04
C THR A 137 -39.00 -50.68 49.52
N ALA A 138 -40.20 -50.18 49.29
CA ALA A 138 -41.41 -50.95 49.49
C ALA A 138 -41.59 -51.98 48.35
N PRO A 139 -42.26 -53.13 48.58
CA PRO A 139 -42.52 -54.11 47.53
C PRO A 139 -43.26 -53.47 46.35
N GLY A 140 -42.61 -53.41 45.18
CA GLY A 140 -43.16 -52.87 43.94
C GLY A 140 -42.72 -51.45 43.56
N THR A 141 -41.97 -50.73 44.39
CA THR A 141 -41.52 -49.35 44.08
C THR A 141 -40.13 -49.31 43.45
N GLU A 142 -39.96 -48.60 42.33
CA GLU A 142 -38.65 -48.30 41.72
C GLU A 142 -37.84 -47.40 42.67
N LEU A 143 -36.60 -47.81 43.00
CA LEU A 143 -35.73 -47.02 43.87
C LEU A 143 -34.86 -46.05 43.07
N HIS A 144 -35.00 -44.74 43.31
CA HIS A 144 -34.13 -43.73 42.72
C HIS A 144 -32.86 -43.50 43.55
N LEU A 145 -31.71 -43.65 42.91
CA LEU A 145 -30.37 -43.45 43.49
C LEU A 145 -29.71 -42.19 42.90
N PRO A 146 -29.06 -41.33 43.71
CA PRO A 146 -28.18 -40.30 43.19
C PRO A 146 -26.94 -40.92 42.55
N PHE A 147 -26.29 -40.20 41.64
CA PHE A 147 -24.99 -40.62 41.11
C PHE A 147 -23.95 -40.75 42.24
N SER A 148 -23.16 -41.83 42.22
CA SER A 148 -22.06 -42.02 43.17
C SER A 148 -20.92 -42.83 42.55
N ASN A 149 -19.69 -42.49 42.92
CA ASN A 149 -18.49 -43.26 42.61
C ASN A 149 -18.26 -44.43 43.58
N LEU A 150 -19.09 -44.56 44.63
CA LEU A 150 -18.95 -45.61 45.65
C LEU A 150 -19.53 -46.94 45.16
N PRO A 151 -18.95 -48.09 45.58
CA PRO A 151 -19.47 -49.41 45.22
C PRO A 151 -20.90 -49.61 45.70
N THR A 152 -21.71 -50.24 44.85
CA THR A 152 -23.13 -50.52 45.07
C THR A 152 -23.32 -52.01 45.35
N THR A 153 -23.86 -52.33 46.52
CA THR A 153 -23.71 -53.65 47.15
C THR A 153 -25.05 -54.23 47.57
N LEU A 154 -25.30 -55.49 47.20
CA LEU A 154 -26.58 -56.19 47.37
C LEU A 154 -26.36 -57.49 48.15
N ARG A 155 -27.02 -57.62 49.32
CA ARG A 155 -27.02 -58.84 50.16
C ARG A 155 -28.36 -59.55 50.07
N TYR A 156 -28.33 -60.87 50.02
CA TYR A 156 -29.51 -61.74 49.86
C TYR A 156 -29.39 -63.00 50.73
N ALA A 157 -30.48 -63.77 50.89
CA ALA A 157 -30.46 -65.09 51.54
C ALA A 157 -31.70 -65.92 51.22
N ALA A 158 -31.61 -67.23 51.41
CA ALA A 158 -32.78 -68.10 51.49
C ALA A 158 -33.61 -67.88 52.79
N PRO A 159 -34.94 -68.11 52.75
CA PRO A 159 -35.82 -68.09 53.92
C PRO A 159 -35.90 -69.46 54.64
N ARG A 160 -34.94 -70.37 54.40
CA ARG A 160 -34.88 -71.72 54.99
C ARG A 160 -33.58 -71.94 55.74
N TYR A 161 -33.66 -72.60 56.90
CA TYR A 161 -32.51 -73.10 57.66
C TYR A 161 -32.51 -74.62 57.61
N ARG A 162 -31.65 -75.22 56.76
CA ARG A 162 -31.47 -76.67 56.62
C ARG A 162 -30.02 -77.00 56.93
N SER A 163 -29.72 -77.41 58.17
CA SER A 163 -28.35 -77.72 58.59
C SER A 163 -27.79 -78.89 57.78
N GLY A 164 -26.67 -78.66 57.09
CA GLY A 164 -25.94 -79.67 56.30
C GLY A 164 -25.95 -79.46 54.78
N ALA A 165 -26.84 -78.65 54.21
CA ALA A 165 -26.92 -78.43 52.76
C ALA A 165 -26.43 -77.02 52.36
N ALA A 166 -25.34 -76.93 51.59
CA ALA A 166 -24.74 -75.67 51.17
C ALA A 166 -25.43 -75.06 49.94
N LEU A 167 -26.33 -74.10 50.16
CA LEU A 167 -26.97 -73.30 49.11
C LEU A 167 -25.95 -72.43 48.35
N ARG A 168 -26.11 -72.36 47.03
CA ARG A 168 -25.40 -71.45 46.13
C ARG A 168 -26.37 -70.45 45.51
N TYR A 169 -25.87 -69.32 45.00
CA TYR A 169 -26.66 -68.25 44.40
C TYR A 169 -26.10 -67.88 43.02
N GLN A 170 -27.00 -67.46 42.12
CA GLN A 170 -26.67 -66.81 40.86
C GLN A 170 -27.32 -65.42 40.84
N THR A 171 -26.64 -64.46 40.24
CA THR A 171 -27.01 -63.04 40.20
C THR A 171 -26.78 -62.44 38.82
N ARG A 172 -27.54 -61.41 38.46
CA ARG A 172 -27.30 -60.54 37.29
C ARG A 172 -27.87 -59.13 37.48
N LEU A 173 -27.49 -58.21 36.60
CA LEU A 173 -27.93 -56.81 36.65
C LEU A 173 -28.26 -56.31 35.24
N LEU A 174 -29.53 -56.39 34.84
CA LEU A 174 -29.97 -55.87 33.54
C LEU A 174 -29.68 -54.37 33.47
N GLY A 175 -29.21 -53.90 32.31
CA GLY A 175 -28.63 -52.55 32.14
C GLY A 175 -27.13 -52.45 32.46
N PHE A 176 -26.48 -53.52 32.96
CA PHE A 176 -25.02 -53.56 33.21
C PHE A 176 -24.36 -54.87 32.76
N ARG A 177 -24.94 -56.02 33.13
CA ARG A 177 -24.58 -57.36 32.63
C ARG A 177 -25.80 -58.28 32.72
N GLU A 178 -26.25 -58.77 31.56
CA GLU A 178 -27.50 -59.52 31.44
C GLU A 178 -27.36 -61.04 31.61
N GLU A 179 -26.13 -61.54 31.59
CA GLU A 179 -25.79 -62.94 31.85
C GLU A 179 -25.84 -63.27 33.35
N TRP A 180 -26.25 -64.50 33.68
CA TRP A 180 -26.23 -65.02 35.04
C TRP A 180 -24.81 -65.39 35.49
N SER A 181 -24.42 -64.95 36.68
CA SER A 181 -23.17 -65.38 37.32
C SER A 181 -23.16 -66.89 37.65
N ALA A 182 -21.96 -67.48 37.73
CA ALA A 182 -21.78 -68.87 38.14
C ALA A 182 -22.25 -69.11 39.59
N PRO A 183 -22.83 -70.29 39.93
CA PRO A 183 -23.37 -70.56 41.26
C PRO A 183 -22.31 -70.47 42.38
N ALA A 184 -22.38 -69.42 43.20
CA ALA A 184 -21.43 -69.15 44.29
C ALA A 184 -22.10 -69.28 45.66
N ALA A 185 -21.36 -69.73 46.69
CA ALA A 185 -21.86 -69.77 48.07
C ALA A 185 -22.01 -68.38 48.72
N GLY A 186 -21.42 -67.33 48.10
CA GLY A 186 -21.48 -65.95 48.57
C GLY A 186 -22.89 -65.36 48.49
N ASN A 187 -23.32 -64.71 49.57
CA ASN A 187 -24.66 -64.13 49.73
C ASN A 187 -24.69 -62.61 49.47
N GLU A 188 -23.70 -62.10 48.73
CA GLU A 188 -23.45 -60.69 48.45
C GLU A 188 -22.92 -60.52 47.02
N THR A 189 -23.28 -59.42 46.35
CA THR A 189 -22.75 -59.01 45.03
C THR A 189 -22.49 -57.50 45.02
N VAL A 190 -21.43 -57.06 44.34
CA VAL A 190 -20.97 -55.65 44.29
C VAL A 190 -20.86 -55.19 42.83
N PHE A 191 -21.27 -53.95 42.57
CA PHE A 191 -21.17 -53.27 41.27
C PHE A 191 -20.50 -51.91 41.43
N THR A 192 -19.78 -51.46 40.40
CA THR A 192 -19.12 -50.14 40.34
C THR A 192 -19.47 -49.42 39.05
N ASN A 193 -19.26 -48.10 39.03
CA ASN A 193 -19.42 -47.25 37.83
C ASN A 193 -20.82 -47.31 37.16
N LEU A 194 -21.89 -47.45 37.96
CA LEU A 194 -23.28 -47.38 37.48
C LEU A 194 -23.64 -45.92 37.12
N ILE A 195 -23.53 -45.57 35.84
CA ILE A 195 -23.76 -44.20 35.33
C ILE A 195 -25.09 -44.15 34.57
N GLY A 196 -26.10 -43.48 35.13
CA GLY A 196 -27.26 -42.96 34.38
C GLY A 196 -28.13 -44.00 33.67
N GLY A 197 -28.94 -44.76 34.39
CA GLY A 197 -29.87 -45.73 33.78
C GLY A 197 -30.82 -46.41 34.78
N PRO A 198 -31.91 -47.04 34.30
CA PRO A 198 -32.64 -48.04 35.06
C PRO A 198 -31.85 -49.37 35.05
N PHE A 199 -31.87 -50.06 36.17
CA PHE A 199 -31.21 -51.34 36.37
C PHE A 199 -32.16 -52.32 37.06
N VAL A 200 -32.09 -53.60 36.68
CA VAL A 200 -32.86 -54.66 37.35
C VAL A 200 -31.90 -55.73 37.86
N PHE A 201 -31.73 -55.77 39.19
CA PHE A 201 -31.00 -56.83 39.84
C PHE A 201 -31.88 -58.07 39.96
N GLU A 202 -31.37 -59.23 39.55
CA GLU A 202 -32.03 -60.52 39.75
C GLU A 202 -31.13 -61.46 40.56
N VAL A 203 -31.72 -62.23 41.48
CA VAL A 203 -31.04 -63.29 42.23
C VAL A 203 -31.90 -64.55 42.36
N ARG A 204 -31.28 -65.71 42.17
CA ARG A 204 -31.87 -67.04 42.42
C ARG A 204 -30.89 -67.92 43.19
N ALA A 205 -31.39 -68.88 43.93
CA ALA A 205 -30.60 -69.87 44.65
C ALA A 205 -30.66 -71.23 43.95
N VAL A 206 -29.64 -72.05 44.17
CA VAL A 206 -29.53 -73.45 43.74
C VAL A 206 -29.06 -74.27 44.94
N ASP A 207 -29.71 -75.38 45.26
CA ASP A 207 -29.27 -76.29 46.31
C ASP A 207 -28.40 -77.45 45.78
N ALA A 208 -27.98 -78.34 46.68
CA ALA A 208 -27.11 -79.48 46.35
C ALA A 208 -27.81 -80.53 45.48
N ASP A 209 -29.14 -80.56 45.51
CA ASP A 209 -30.00 -81.48 44.75
C ASP A 209 -30.29 -80.92 43.34
N GLY A 210 -29.76 -79.73 43.02
CA GLY A 210 -29.92 -79.05 41.73
C GLY A 210 -31.22 -78.23 41.60
N PHE A 211 -32.05 -78.15 42.64
CA PHE A 211 -33.29 -77.39 42.59
C PHE A 211 -33.02 -75.88 42.57
N VAL A 212 -33.61 -75.19 41.59
CA VAL A 212 -33.47 -73.74 41.41
C VAL A 212 -34.68 -73.02 42.01
N SER A 213 -34.43 -72.03 42.87
CA SER A 213 -35.49 -71.21 43.49
C SER A 213 -36.19 -70.32 42.46
N LYS A 214 -37.34 -69.76 42.83
CA LYS A 214 -37.90 -68.60 42.12
C LYS A 214 -36.90 -67.44 42.18
N THR A 215 -36.88 -66.59 41.15
CA THR A 215 -36.03 -65.40 41.07
C THR A 215 -36.62 -64.26 41.89
N ALA A 216 -35.80 -63.67 42.77
CA ALA A 216 -36.09 -62.36 43.37
C ALA A 216 -35.61 -61.23 42.44
N ARG A 217 -36.35 -60.13 42.39
CA ARG A 217 -36.08 -58.96 41.53
C ARG A 217 -36.03 -57.68 42.36
N LEU A 218 -35.17 -56.74 41.98
CA LEU A 218 -35.12 -55.39 42.51
C LEU A 218 -34.79 -54.40 41.38
N THR A 219 -35.72 -53.49 41.10
CA THR A 219 -35.55 -52.41 40.10
C THR A 219 -35.12 -51.13 40.78
N PHE A 220 -34.08 -50.49 40.26
CA PHE A 220 -33.57 -49.21 40.75
C PHE A 220 -32.99 -48.38 39.61
N ARG A 221 -32.89 -47.06 39.79
CA ARG A 221 -32.46 -46.13 38.74
C ARG A 221 -31.44 -45.15 39.26
N VAL A 222 -30.27 -45.10 38.63
CA VAL A 222 -29.18 -44.19 39.03
C VAL A 222 -29.23 -42.92 38.18
N ALA A 223 -29.20 -41.75 38.83
CA ALA A 223 -29.12 -40.45 38.17
C ALA A 223 -27.78 -40.27 37.41
N PRO A 224 -27.73 -39.43 36.36
CA PRO A 224 -26.48 -39.03 35.73
C PRO A 224 -25.67 -38.05 36.62
N PRO A 225 -24.34 -37.95 36.46
CA PRO A 225 -23.52 -36.96 37.17
C PRO A 225 -23.89 -35.52 36.78
N TRP A 226 -23.76 -34.59 37.73
CA TRP A 226 -24.23 -33.19 37.60
C TRP A 226 -23.69 -32.46 36.36
N HIS A 227 -22.44 -32.69 35.98
CA HIS A 227 -21.79 -32.05 34.82
C HIS A 227 -22.31 -32.58 33.46
N ARG A 228 -23.12 -33.65 33.46
CA ARG A 228 -23.89 -34.15 32.29
C ARG A 228 -25.38 -33.86 32.39
N SER A 229 -25.81 -33.02 33.34
CA SER A 229 -27.19 -32.56 33.41
C SER A 229 -27.50 -31.59 32.26
N PRO A 230 -28.76 -31.51 31.77
CA PRO A 230 -29.17 -30.53 30.76
C PRO A 230 -28.86 -29.08 31.17
N GLY A 231 -28.99 -28.76 32.46
CA GLY A 231 -28.66 -27.43 33.00
C GLY A 231 -27.16 -27.10 32.92
N ALA A 232 -26.28 -28.06 33.19
CA ALA A 232 -24.83 -27.88 33.02
C ALA A 232 -24.46 -27.67 31.54
N LEU A 233 -25.05 -28.46 30.63
CA LEU A 233 -24.83 -28.32 29.18
C LEU A 233 -25.31 -26.96 28.65
N ALA A 234 -26.48 -26.48 29.09
CA ALA A 234 -26.97 -25.15 28.78
C ALA A 234 -26.04 -24.04 29.33
N GLY A 235 -25.53 -24.21 30.56
CA GLY A 235 -24.54 -23.31 31.16
C GLY A 235 -23.24 -23.23 30.36
N TYR A 236 -22.72 -24.36 29.88
CA TYR A 236 -21.54 -24.39 29.01
C TYR A 236 -21.79 -23.71 27.66
N ALA A 237 -22.96 -23.90 27.05
CA ALA A 237 -23.33 -23.22 25.80
C ALA A 237 -23.40 -21.68 25.98
N VAL A 238 -24.03 -21.20 27.06
CA VAL A 238 -24.08 -19.77 27.39
C VAL A 238 -22.68 -19.20 27.66
N ALA A 239 -21.83 -19.92 28.40
CA ALA A 239 -20.45 -19.50 28.66
C ALA A 239 -19.61 -19.42 27.37
N ALA A 240 -19.75 -20.40 26.46
CA ALA A 240 -19.08 -20.39 25.16
C ALA A 240 -19.54 -19.21 24.28
N LEU A 241 -20.85 -18.95 24.20
CA LEU A 241 -21.40 -17.80 23.48
C LEU A 241 -20.93 -16.47 24.07
N ALA A 242 -20.88 -16.35 25.40
CA ALA A 242 -20.36 -15.17 26.09
C ALA A 242 -18.86 -14.95 25.81
N ALA A 243 -18.06 -16.01 25.79
CA ALA A 243 -16.63 -15.95 25.45
C ALA A 243 -16.41 -15.51 23.98
N VAL A 244 -17.15 -16.09 23.03
CA VAL A 244 -17.10 -15.69 21.60
C VAL A 244 -17.53 -14.23 21.42
N ALA A 245 -18.65 -13.81 22.03
CA ALA A 245 -19.11 -12.43 22.00
C ALA A 245 -18.14 -11.45 22.71
N GLY A 246 -17.39 -11.92 23.72
CA GLY A 246 -16.30 -11.17 24.34
C GLY A 246 -15.12 -10.99 23.39
N PHE A 247 -14.64 -12.07 22.78
CA PHE A 247 -13.53 -12.07 21.83
C PHE A 247 -13.81 -11.21 20.59
N ILE A 248 -15.02 -11.29 20.02
CA ILE A 248 -15.43 -10.45 18.88
C ILE A 248 -15.40 -8.96 19.27
N ARG A 249 -15.96 -8.59 20.43
CA ARG A 249 -15.94 -7.20 20.92
C ARG A 249 -14.53 -6.70 21.25
N TRP A 250 -13.65 -7.57 21.75
CA TRP A 250 -12.23 -7.25 21.93
C TRP A 250 -11.52 -7.02 20.60
N ARG A 251 -11.68 -7.93 19.62
CA ARG A 251 -11.05 -7.85 18.30
C ARG A 251 -11.45 -6.58 17.56
N LEU A 252 -12.74 -6.24 17.55
CA LEU A 252 -13.26 -5.02 16.91
C LEU A 252 -12.65 -3.76 17.54
N ARG A 253 -12.67 -3.66 18.88
CA ARG A 253 -12.05 -2.52 19.61
C ARG A 253 -10.55 -2.42 19.39
N HIS A 254 -9.84 -3.54 19.21
CA HIS A 254 -8.40 -3.52 18.91
C HIS A 254 -8.14 -3.04 17.47
N ALA A 255 -8.89 -3.57 16.49
CA ALA A 255 -8.75 -3.19 15.09
C ALA A 255 -9.06 -1.69 14.88
N GLU A 256 -10.09 -1.17 15.54
CA GLU A 256 -10.49 0.23 15.43
C GLU A 256 -9.45 1.19 16.05
N ARG A 257 -8.87 0.84 17.21
CA ARG A 257 -7.75 1.57 17.82
C ARG A 257 -6.53 1.62 16.90
N GLU A 258 -6.15 0.50 16.29
CA GLU A 258 -5.00 0.47 15.39
C GLU A 258 -5.29 1.24 14.10
N ARG A 259 -6.53 1.22 13.60
CA ARG A 259 -6.97 2.04 12.45
C ARG A 259 -6.80 3.53 12.75
N THR A 260 -7.31 4.03 13.87
CA THR A 260 -7.14 5.44 14.27
C THR A 260 -5.69 5.82 14.49
N ARG A 261 -4.87 4.92 15.06
CA ARG A 261 -3.42 5.14 15.22
C ARG A 261 -2.70 5.25 13.87
N LEU A 262 -3.06 4.41 12.90
CA LEU A 262 -2.52 4.46 11.54
C LEU A 262 -3.00 5.72 10.79
N GLU A 263 -4.27 6.09 10.92
CA GLU A 263 -4.82 7.35 10.38
C GLU A 263 -4.07 8.58 10.92
N GLN A 264 -3.82 8.63 12.24
CA GLN A 264 -3.02 9.68 12.88
C GLN A 264 -1.56 9.69 12.40
N LEU A 265 -0.92 8.52 12.32
CA LEU A 265 0.47 8.43 11.86
C LEU A 265 0.62 8.84 10.40
N VAL A 266 -0.32 8.44 9.53
CA VAL A 266 -0.36 8.88 8.12
C VAL A 266 -0.58 10.39 8.06
N ALA A 267 -1.57 10.94 8.77
CA ALA A 267 -1.82 12.38 8.78
C ALA A 267 -0.59 13.18 9.25
N GLN A 268 0.09 12.73 10.32
CA GLN A 268 1.35 13.33 10.78
C GLN A 268 2.44 13.24 9.70
N ARG A 269 2.70 12.06 9.12
CA ARG A 269 3.73 11.89 8.08
C ARG A 269 3.43 12.70 6.81
N THR A 270 2.16 12.82 6.41
CA THR A 270 1.76 13.67 5.28
C THR A 270 1.96 15.16 5.59
N ALA A 271 1.72 15.60 6.82
CA ALA A 271 2.00 16.98 7.24
C ALA A 271 3.52 17.26 7.30
N GLU A 272 4.31 16.38 7.91
CA GLU A 272 5.79 16.46 7.93
C GLU A 272 6.37 16.51 6.51
N LEU A 273 5.94 15.59 5.64
CA LEU A 273 6.39 15.53 4.25
C LEU A 273 5.98 16.78 3.45
N LYS A 274 4.78 17.31 3.69
CA LYS A 274 4.33 18.55 3.05
C LYS A 274 5.19 19.73 3.50
N VAL A 275 5.44 19.91 4.79
CA VAL A 275 6.30 21.00 5.31
C VAL A 275 7.72 20.89 4.77
N ALA A 276 8.29 19.68 4.73
CA ALA A 276 9.62 19.45 4.15
C ALA A 276 9.66 19.77 2.64
N LYS A 277 8.62 19.40 1.89
CA LYS A 277 8.50 19.76 0.46
C LYS A 277 8.33 21.26 0.26
N ASP A 278 7.39 21.90 0.95
CA ASP A 278 7.11 23.32 0.80
C ASP A 278 8.35 24.17 1.15
N ALA A 279 9.15 23.73 2.14
CA ALA A 279 10.46 24.32 2.45
C ALA A 279 11.49 24.13 1.32
N ALA A 280 11.62 22.92 0.76
CA ALA A 280 12.53 22.64 -0.35
C ALA A 280 12.16 23.41 -1.64
N ASP A 281 10.87 23.43 -2.01
CA ASP A 281 10.35 24.18 -3.15
C ASP A 281 10.50 25.70 -2.97
N THR A 282 10.49 26.19 -1.72
CA THR A 282 10.76 27.60 -1.40
C THR A 282 12.26 27.92 -1.49
N ALA A 283 13.12 27.06 -0.94
CA ALA A 283 14.58 27.20 -1.03
C ALA A 283 15.07 27.14 -2.49
N ASN A 284 14.53 26.24 -3.32
CA ASN A 284 14.90 26.15 -4.74
C ASN A 284 14.41 27.36 -5.55
N ARG A 285 13.23 27.91 -5.23
CA ARG A 285 12.76 29.18 -5.80
C ARG A 285 13.65 30.36 -5.39
N ALA A 286 14.10 30.42 -4.13
CA ALA A 286 15.04 31.43 -3.65
C ALA A 286 16.42 31.31 -4.34
N LYS A 287 16.99 30.10 -4.46
CA LYS A 287 18.21 29.82 -5.23
C LYS A 287 18.09 30.34 -6.67
N SER A 288 16.99 29.99 -7.34
CA SER A 288 16.72 30.41 -8.73
C SER A 288 16.65 31.93 -8.89
N LEU A 289 15.95 32.62 -7.99
CA LEU A 289 15.73 34.07 -8.07
C LEU A 289 16.99 34.86 -7.68
N PHE A 290 17.75 34.38 -6.69
CA PHE A 290 19.06 34.92 -6.35
C PHE A 290 20.02 34.87 -7.55
N LEU A 291 20.13 33.72 -8.22
CA LEU A 291 21.03 33.55 -9.37
C LEU A 291 20.61 34.42 -10.57
N ALA A 292 19.31 34.53 -10.83
CA ALA A 292 18.77 35.43 -11.86
C ALA A 292 19.13 36.90 -11.61
N ASN A 293 18.88 37.40 -10.40
CA ASN A 293 19.18 38.78 -10.01
C ASN A 293 20.70 39.03 -10.01
N MET A 294 21.49 38.14 -9.42
CA MET A 294 22.95 38.27 -9.37
C MET A 294 23.58 38.35 -10.77
N SER A 295 23.03 37.66 -11.77
CA SER A 295 23.55 37.79 -13.14
C SER A 295 23.31 39.18 -13.73
N HIS A 296 22.26 39.90 -13.34
CA HIS A 296 22.02 41.27 -13.82
C HIS A 296 22.99 42.25 -13.14
N GLU A 297 23.16 42.10 -11.82
CA GLU A 297 24.13 42.86 -11.01
C GLU A 297 25.58 42.62 -11.44
N LEU A 298 25.92 41.42 -11.93
CA LEU A 298 27.26 41.11 -12.45
C LEU A 298 27.44 41.54 -13.93
N ARG A 299 26.42 41.39 -14.78
CA ARG A 299 26.48 41.79 -16.20
C ARG A 299 26.69 43.30 -16.36
N THR A 300 26.08 44.10 -15.50
CA THR A 300 26.10 45.57 -15.59
C THR A 300 27.50 46.20 -15.46
N PRO A 301 28.26 46.02 -14.35
CA PRO A 301 29.62 46.55 -14.23
C PRO A 301 30.59 45.89 -15.22
N LEU A 302 30.38 44.61 -15.55
CA LEU A 302 31.24 43.87 -16.48
C LEU A 302 31.12 44.38 -17.92
N ASN A 303 29.91 44.68 -18.38
CA ASN A 303 29.70 45.39 -19.64
C ASN A 303 30.40 46.76 -19.65
N GLY A 304 30.41 47.47 -18.51
CA GLY A 304 31.18 48.71 -18.35
C GLY A 304 32.69 48.50 -18.53
N VAL A 305 33.28 47.50 -17.88
CA VAL A 305 34.71 47.15 -18.02
C VAL A 305 35.05 46.76 -19.46
N ILE A 306 34.22 45.93 -20.11
CA ILE A 306 34.40 45.54 -21.52
C ILE A 306 34.29 46.77 -22.43
N GLY A 307 33.30 47.65 -22.21
CA GLY A 307 33.10 48.87 -23.00
C GLY A 307 34.28 49.84 -22.89
N TYR A 308 34.78 50.11 -21.68
CA TYR A 308 35.98 50.93 -21.49
C TYR A 308 37.22 50.27 -22.11
N ALA A 309 37.39 48.95 -22.02
CA ALA A 309 38.48 48.25 -22.69
C ALA A 309 38.37 48.36 -24.22
N GLN A 310 37.18 48.25 -24.80
CA GLN A 310 36.95 48.44 -26.24
C GLN A 310 37.23 49.87 -26.70
N VAL A 311 36.80 50.88 -25.93
CA VAL A 311 37.11 52.30 -26.20
C VAL A 311 38.61 52.55 -26.16
N LEU A 312 39.31 52.06 -25.12
CA LEU A 312 40.77 52.16 -25.02
C LEU A 312 41.48 51.41 -26.16
N ASN A 313 41.00 50.23 -26.58
CA ASN A 313 41.61 49.47 -27.67
C ASN A 313 41.53 50.21 -29.03
N LYS A 314 40.52 51.08 -29.22
CA LYS A 314 40.38 51.99 -30.38
C LYS A 314 41.30 53.23 -30.31
N ASP A 315 41.93 53.53 -29.17
CA ASP A 315 42.87 54.65 -29.03
C ASP A 315 44.16 54.39 -29.83
N LYS A 316 44.64 55.41 -30.55
CA LYS A 316 45.84 55.39 -31.38
C LYS A 316 47.12 55.69 -30.60
N GLU A 317 47.04 56.43 -29.48
CA GLU A 317 48.19 56.80 -28.65
C GLU A 317 48.69 55.66 -27.76
N LEU A 318 47.88 54.59 -27.58
CA LEU A 318 48.31 53.39 -26.86
C LEU A 318 49.54 52.73 -27.49
N THR A 319 50.60 52.62 -26.68
CA THR A 319 51.76 51.79 -27.00
C THR A 319 51.35 50.32 -27.21
N PRO A 320 52.03 49.55 -28.08
CA PRO A 320 51.64 48.16 -28.38
C PRO A 320 51.47 47.28 -27.13
N ARG A 321 52.37 47.43 -26.15
CA ARG A 321 52.34 46.70 -24.86
C ARG A 321 51.15 47.09 -23.97
N ASN A 322 50.64 48.31 -24.09
CA ASN A 322 49.42 48.70 -23.37
C ASN A 322 48.15 48.30 -24.14
N ARG A 323 48.16 48.31 -25.48
CA ARG A 323 47.06 47.76 -26.28
C ARG A 323 46.88 46.26 -26.05
N GLU A 324 47.98 45.49 -25.97
CA GLU A 324 47.99 44.08 -25.55
C GLU A 324 47.33 43.88 -24.17
N ARG A 325 47.71 44.67 -23.16
CA ARG A 325 47.09 44.63 -21.82
C ARG A 325 45.60 44.92 -21.85
N VAL A 326 45.16 45.91 -22.62
CA VAL A 326 43.75 46.25 -22.79
C VAL A 326 42.97 45.11 -23.47
N GLN A 327 43.57 44.44 -24.46
CA GLN A 327 42.98 43.26 -25.11
C GLN A 327 42.85 42.07 -24.16
N ILE A 328 43.84 41.86 -23.26
CA ILE A 328 43.76 40.85 -22.19
C ILE A 328 42.60 41.17 -21.24
N VAL A 329 42.43 42.43 -20.82
CA VAL A 329 41.30 42.87 -19.96
C VAL A 329 39.96 42.67 -20.67
N GLN A 330 39.84 43.07 -21.95
CA GLN A 330 38.64 42.86 -22.75
C GLN A 330 38.29 41.36 -22.84
N SER A 331 39.26 40.51 -23.21
CA SER A 331 39.07 39.06 -23.35
C SER A 331 38.70 38.40 -22.02
N ALA A 332 39.28 38.83 -20.89
CA ALA A 332 38.94 38.33 -19.57
C ALA A 332 37.50 38.72 -19.18
N GLY A 333 37.07 39.94 -19.50
CA GLY A 333 35.71 40.40 -19.28
C GLY A 333 34.68 39.62 -20.11
N GLU A 334 34.93 39.46 -21.40
CA GLU A 334 34.09 38.67 -22.32
C GLU A 334 34.01 37.19 -21.91
N HIS A 335 35.11 36.61 -21.39
CA HIS A 335 35.11 35.27 -20.82
C HIS A 335 34.24 35.18 -19.57
N LEU A 336 34.41 36.09 -18.60
CA LEU A 336 33.60 36.11 -17.38
C LEU A 336 32.10 36.28 -17.67
N LEU A 337 31.74 37.13 -18.63
CA LEU A 337 30.34 37.32 -19.05
C LEU A 337 29.76 36.02 -19.63
N ARG A 338 30.56 35.26 -20.38
CA ARG A 338 30.17 33.93 -20.88
C ARG A 338 29.97 32.94 -19.73
N MET A 339 30.88 32.89 -18.76
CA MET A 339 30.76 32.01 -17.59
C MET A 339 29.48 32.30 -16.79
N ILE A 340 29.13 33.57 -16.59
CA ILE A 340 27.89 33.99 -15.91
C ILE A 340 26.65 33.50 -16.69
N ASN A 341 26.64 33.66 -18.03
CA ASN A 341 25.54 33.18 -18.87
C ASN A 341 25.42 31.64 -18.84
N GLU A 342 26.53 30.91 -18.83
CA GLU A 342 26.55 29.44 -18.72
C GLU A 342 26.02 28.96 -17.36
N VAL A 343 26.43 29.61 -16.25
CA VAL A 343 25.88 29.33 -14.91
C VAL A 343 24.38 29.62 -14.84
N LEU A 344 23.90 30.70 -15.49
CA LEU A 344 22.46 30.97 -15.60
C LEU A 344 21.71 29.88 -16.37
N ASP A 345 22.19 29.51 -17.56
CA ASP A 345 21.52 28.51 -18.39
C ASP A 345 21.52 27.13 -17.71
N PHE A 346 22.61 26.76 -17.01
CA PHE A 346 22.63 25.58 -16.14
C PHE A 346 21.63 25.69 -14.97
N SER A 347 21.48 26.87 -14.36
CA SER A 347 20.50 27.08 -13.27
C SER A 347 19.05 26.99 -13.75
N LYS A 348 18.75 27.45 -14.97
CA LYS A 348 17.43 27.24 -15.61
C LYS A 348 17.18 25.76 -15.91
N ILE A 349 18.23 25.03 -16.31
CA ILE A 349 18.19 23.58 -16.54
C ILE A 349 17.85 22.82 -15.25
N GLU A 350 18.58 23.06 -14.14
CA GLU A 350 18.28 22.44 -12.84
C GLU A 350 16.85 22.75 -12.36
N ALA A 351 16.38 23.98 -12.57
CA ALA A 351 15.06 24.42 -12.16
C ALA A 351 13.92 23.92 -13.08
N GLY A 352 14.23 23.22 -14.17
CA GLY A 352 13.24 22.76 -15.16
C GLY A 352 12.58 23.89 -15.97
N ARG A 353 13.21 25.07 -16.06
CA ARG A 353 12.68 26.29 -16.70
C ARG A 353 13.40 26.68 -17.99
N MET A 354 14.10 25.74 -18.62
CA MET A 354 14.66 25.95 -19.96
C MET A 354 13.66 25.45 -20.99
N GLU A 355 12.96 26.38 -21.61
CA GLU A 355 12.03 26.16 -22.72
C GLU A 355 12.75 26.42 -24.05
N LEU A 356 12.29 25.74 -25.12
CA LEU A 356 12.71 26.04 -26.50
C LEU A 356 11.76 27.06 -27.11
N ALA A 357 12.28 27.91 -27.99
CA ALA A 357 11.49 28.85 -28.80
C ALA A 357 11.50 28.42 -30.28
N PRO A 358 10.76 27.35 -30.67
CA PRO A 358 10.75 26.86 -32.04
C PRO A 358 10.14 27.88 -33.01
N ALA A 359 10.91 28.26 -34.03
CA ALA A 359 10.51 29.19 -35.09
C ALA A 359 11.02 28.68 -36.45
N PRO A 360 10.45 29.15 -37.59
CA PRO A 360 11.01 28.89 -38.91
C PRO A 360 12.38 29.59 -39.07
N PHE A 361 13.42 28.85 -39.50
CA PHE A 361 14.73 29.41 -39.80
C PHE A 361 15.40 28.73 -41.00
N HIS A 362 16.37 29.42 -41.62
CA HIS A 362 17.06 28.91 -42.82
C HIS A 362 18.26 28.04 -42.42
N LEU A 363 18.10 26.71 -42.42
CA LEU A 363 19.10 25.78 -41.88
C LEU A 363 20.45 25.85 -42.62
N PRO A 364 20.53 25.83 -43.97
CA PRO A 364 21.79 26.00 -44.67
C PRO A 364 22.52 27.32 -44.40
N GLN A 365 21.80 28.38 -44.00
CA GLN A 365 22.44 29.66 -43.67
C GLN A 365 23.04 29.64 -42.27
N LEU A 366 22.28 29.17 -41.28
CA LEU A 366 22.76 29.04 -39.89
C LEU A 366 24.07 28.25 -39.81
N LEU A 367 24.18 27.18 -40.61
CA LEU A 367 25.38 26.33 -40.67
C LEU A 367 26.57 27.03 -41.33
N ARG A 368 26.35 27.80 -42.41
CA ARG A 368 27.38 28.67 -43.00
C ARG A 368 27.85 29.75 -42.01
N ASP A 369 26.93 30.40 -41.29
CA ASP A 369 27.24 31.44 -40.31
C ASP A 369 28.04 30.90 -39.11
N VAL A 370 27.81 29.64 -38.72
CA VAL A 370 28.60 28.96 -37.66
C VAL A 370 30.00 28.61 -38.17
N ALA A 371 30.09 28.03 -39.38
CA ALA A 371 31.37 27.67 -39.99
C ALA A 371 32.26 28.91 -40.20
N ALA A 372 31.73 29.95 -40.86
CA ALA A 372 32.46 31.19 -41.16
C ALA A 372 32.97 31.90 -39.90
N ALA A 373 32.18 31.92 -38.81
CA ALA A 373 32.59 32.51 -37.54
C ALA A 373 33.77 31.80 -36.86
N LEU A 374 34.18 30.62 -37.35
CA LEU A 374 35.28 29.82 -36.79
C LEU A 374 36.43 29.57 -37.77
N SER A 375 36.20 29.61 -39.10
CA SER A 375 37.24 29.41 -40.13
C SER A 375 38.51 30.21 -39.88
N ASP A 376 38.39 31.53 -39.71
CA ASP A 376 39.46 32.46 -39.33
C ASP A 376 40.35 31.95 -38.18
N ARG A 377 39.73 31.29 -37.20
CA ARG A 377 40.38 30.86 -35.95
C ARG A 377 41.03 29.50 -36.10
N PHE A 378 40.51 28.63 -36.97
CA PHE A 378 41.20 27.41 -37.39
C PHE A 378 42.43 27.75 -38.23
N GLU A 379 42.31 28.65 -39.22
CA GLU A 379 43.42 29.09 -40.06
C GLU A 379 44.53 29.76 -39.24
N LYS A 380 44.20 30.71 -38.35
CA LYS A 380 45.16 31.36 -37.44
C LYS A 380 45.81 30.40 -36.43
N LYS A 381 45.29 29.18 -36.26
CA LYS A 381 45.90 28.10 -35.46
C LYS A 381 46.62 27.04 -36.32
N GLY A 382 46.61 27.18 -37.65
CA GLY A 382 47.22 26.19 -38.56
C GLY A 382 46.45 24.86 -38.63
N LEU A 383 45.15 24.86 -38.35
CA LEU A 383 44.29 23.68 -38.41
C LEU A 383 43.51 23.63 -39.73
N ALA A 384 43.47 22.47 -40.37
CA ALA A 384 42.61 22.26 -41.54
C ALA A 384 41.14 22.10 -41.09
N PHE A 385 40.27 23.01 -41.51
CA PHE A 385 38.84 22.96 -41.23
C PHE A 385 38.05 22.56 -42.48
N ALA A 386 37.21 21.53 -42.36
CA ALA A 386 36.35 21.05 -43.43
C ALA A 386 34.88 21.12 -43.01
N PHE A 387 34.06 21.81 -43.81
CA PHE A 387 32.62 21.94 -43.62
C PHE A 387 31.89 21.20 -44.75
N THR A 388 31.11 20.19 -44.39
CA THR A 388 30.50 19.24 -45.33
C THR A 388 29.00 19.11 -45.03
N PRO A 389 28.17 20.08 -45.47
CA PRO A 389 26.72 19.93 -45.47
C PRO A 389 26.28 18.98 -46.59
N ALA A 390 25.30 18.13 -46.32
CA ALA A 390 24.66 17.32 -47.35
C ALA A 390 23.89 18.20 -48.37
N PRO A 391 23.86 17.81 -49.66
CA PRO A 391 23.33 18.65 -50.74
C PRO A 391 21.79 18.71 -50.78
N ASP A 392 21.12 17.86 -50.01
CA ASP A 392 19.67 17.68 -49.93
C ASP A 392 19.04 18.26 -48.66
N LEU A 393 19.81 19.00 -47.84
CA LEU A 393 19.32 19.62 -46.61
C LEU A 393 18.15 20.58 -46.87
N PRO A 394 17.06 20.52 -46.08
CA PRO A 394 15.90 21.39 -46.24
C PRO A 394 16.26 22.86 -45.94
N ASP A 395 15.92 23.76 -46.86
CA ASP A 395 16.18 25.20 -46.72
C ASP A 395 15.54 25.78 -45.45
N LEU A 396 14.25 25.52 -45.23
CA LEU A 396 13.43 26.16 -44.21
C LEU A 396 12.82 25.11 -43.27
N VAL A 397 13.25 25.15 -42.00
CA VAL A 397 12.83 24.20 -40.96
C VAL A 397 12.32 24.93 -39.72
N ILE A 398 11.53 24.23 -38.90
CA ILE A 398 11.06 24.71 -37.60
C ILE A 398 11.99 24.19 -36.49
N GLY A 399 12.49 25.09 -35.65
CA GLY A 399 13.28 24.73 -34.46
C GLY A 399 13.87 25.95 -33.76
N ASP A 400 14.66 25.72 -32.70
CA ASP A 400 15.32 26.81 -31.97
C ASP A 400 16.74 27.04 -32.52
N ALA A 401 16.84 27.96 -33.49
CA ALA A 401 18.11 28.30 -34.13
C ALA A 401 19.18 28.82 -33.15
N ILE A 402 18.75 29.47 -32.06
CA ILE A 402 19.65 30.04 -31.05
C ILE A 402 20.26 28.92 -30.21
N LYS A 403 19.44 27.96 -29.76
CA LYS A 403 19.92 26.79 -29.02
C LYS A 403 20.69 25.80 -29.88
N LEU A 404 20.32 25.61 -31.15
CA LEU A 404 21.12 24.82 -32.09
C LEU A 404 22.51 25.45 -32.33
N ARG A 405 22.58 26.77 -32.56
CA ARG A 405 23.87 27.49 -32.62
C ARG A 405 24.67 27.35 -31.32
N GLN A 406 24.04 27.46 -30.15
CA GLN A 406 24.72 27.33 -28.85
C GLN A 406 25.37 25.94 -28.67
N VAL A 407 24.76 24.86 -29.17
CA VAL A 407 25.37 23.52 -29.21
C VAL A 407 26.57 23.49 -30.16
N LEU A 408 26.40 23.97 -31.39
CA LEU A 408 27.44 23.91 -32.42
C LEU A 408 28.66 24.78 -32.09
N ASP A 409 28.47 26.03 -31.65
CA ASP A 409 29.55 26.94 -31.24
C ASP A 409 30.36 26.37 -30.06
N ASN A 410 29.72 25.62 -29.14
CA ASN A 410 30.44 24.93 -28.06
C ASN A 410 31.21 23.71 -28.59
N LEU A 411 30.61 22.83 -29.39
CA LEU A 411 31.30 21.63 -29.89
C LEU A 411 32.49 21.99 -30.79
N LEU A 412 32.30 22.90 -31.75
CA LEU A 412 33.36 23.36 -32.65
C LEU A 412 34.39 24.23 -31.91
N GLY A 413 33.97 25.01 -30.90
CA GLY A 413 34.87 25.74 -30.02
C GLY A 413 35.78 24.82 -29.19
N ASN A 414 35.26 23.69 -28.71
CA ASN A 414 36.06 22.66 -28.02
C ASN A 414 37.01 21.94 -29.00
N ALA A 415 36.56 21.61 -30.22
CA ALA A 415 37.43 21.05 -31.25
C ALA A 415 38.59 22.00 -31.61
N LEU A 416 38.33 23.30 -31.78
CA LEU A 416 39.33 24.35 -31.97
C LEU A 416 40.29 24.47 -30.76
N LYS A 417 39.79 24.31 -29.53
CA LYS A 417 40.59 24.38 -28.30
C LYS A 417 41.55 23.18 -28.22
N PHE A 418 41.00 21.96 -28.20
CA PHE A 418 41.72 20.72 -27.86
C PHE A 418 42.44 20.01 -29.02
N THR A 419 42.40 20.57 -30.23
CA THR A 419 43.24 20.13 -31.37
C THR A 419 44.48 21.02 -31.47
N PRO A 420 45.71 20.54 -31.21
CA PRO A 420 46.92 21.36 -31.33
C PRO A 420 47.40 21.50 -32.78
N HIS A 421 47.20 20.46 -33.59
CA HIS A 421 47.58 20.32 -34.99
C HIS A 421 46.70 19.25 -35.65
N GLY A 422 46.60 19.26 -36.98
CA GLY A 422 45.75 18.34 -37.75
C GLY A 422 44.48 19.01 -38.26
N SER A 423 43.33 18.34 -38.13
CA SER A 423 42.08 18.78 -38.74
C SER A 423 40.84 18.69 -37.83
N VAL A 424 39.83 19.48 -38.19
CA VAL A 424 38.47 19.41 -37.66
C VAL A 424 37.48 19.36 -38.82
N VAL A 425 36.52 18.42 -38.76
CA VAL A 425 35.49 18.21 -39.77
C VAL A 425 34.11 18.44 -39.14
N PHE A 426 33.28 19.22 -39.81
CA PHE A 426 31.89 19.47 -39.44
C PHE A 426 30.98 18.92 -40.56
N GLU A 427 30.35 17.79 -40.30
CA GLU A 427 29.50 17.06 -41.26
C GLU A 427 28.02 17.19 -40.83
N ILE A 428 27.13 17.41 -41.79
CA ILE A 428 25.68 17.51 -41.53
C ILE A 428 24.94 16.69 -42.58
N ALA A 429 24.06 15.79 -42.17
CA ALA A 429 23.34 14.88 -43.06
C ALA A 429 21.90 14.66 -42.59
N ILE A 430 20.98 14.36 -43.53
CA ILE A 430 19.66 13.83 -43.17
C ILE A 430 19.84 12.40 -42.66
N ARG A 431 19.47 12.16 -41.39
CA ARG A 431 19.51 10.82 -40.77
C ARG A 431 18.31 9.98 -41.17
N ASP A 432 17.16 10.63 -41.29
CA ASP A 432 15.89 10.04 -41.67
C ASP A 432 14.98 11.15 -42.20
N ALA A 433 14.61 11.06 -43.48
CA ALA A 433 13.74 12.03 -44.15
C ALA A 433 12.26 11.89 -43.73
N ALA A 434 11.82 10.70 -43.31
CA ALA A 434 10.43 10.45 -42.92
C ALA A 434 10.11 10.97 -41.50
N THR A 435 11.11 11.04 -40.62
CA THR A 435 11.00 11.69 -39.30
C THR A 435 11.58 13.09 -39.24
N GLU A 436 12.02 13.65 -40.38
CA GLU A 436 12.57 15.01 -40.50
C GLU A 436 13.80 15.23 -39.58
N THR A 437 14.63 14.19 -39.45
CA THR A 437 15.72 14.15 -38.48
C THR A 437 17.06 14.46 -39.15
N VAL A 438 17.71 15.54 -38.71
CA VAL A 438 19.04 15.95 -39.19
C VAL A 438 20.10 15.54 -38.18
N ALA A 439 21.17 14.90 -38.63
CA ALA A 439 22.35 14.57 -37.84
C ALA A 439 23.48 15.58 -38.08
N PHE A 440 24.24 15.82 -37.01
CA PHE A 440 25.37 16.73 -36.93
C PHE A 440 26.55 15.98 -36.32
N VAL A 441 27.70 16.04 -36.98
CA VAL A 441 28.95 15.39 -36.53
C VAL A 441 30.06 16.42 -36.48
N VAL A 442 30.70 16.54 -35.32
CA VAL A 442 31.93 17.32 -35.14
C VAL A 442 33.05 16.34 -34.80
N ARG A 443 34.00 16.20 -35.72
CA ARG A 443 35.18 15.33 -35.59
C ARG A 443 36.42 16.19 -35.48
N ASP A 444 37.30 15.85 -34.53
CA ASP A 444 38.63 16.42 -34.38
C ASP A 444 39.71 15.34 -34.45
N THR A 445 40.93 15.72 -34.83
CA THR A 445 42.15 14.91 -34.68
C THR A 445 42.98 15.35 -33.46
N GLY A 446 42.30 15.80 -32.40
CA GLY A 446 42.93 16.40 -31.23
C GLY A 446 43.49 15.39 -30.24
N VAL A 447 43.67 15.85 -29.00
CA VAL A 447 44.31 15.04 -27.94
C VAL A 447 43.53 13.78 -27.54
N GLY A 448 42.25 13.68 -27.89
CA GLY A 448 41.37 12.58 -27.51
C GLY A 448 41.03 12.53 -26.01
N ILE A 449 40.12 11.64 -25.64
CA ILE A 449 39.53 11.55 -24.29
C ILE A 449 39.65 10.11 -23.76
N ALA A 450 40.12 9.96 -22.51
CA ALA A 450 40.19 8.67 -21.84
C ALA A 450 38.79 8.09 -21.52
N ALA A 451 38.62 6.77 -21.65
CA ALA A 451 37.34 6.10 -21.45
C ALA A 451 36.70 6.38 -20.07
N ALA A 452 37.51 6.51 -19.01
CA ALA A 452 37.04 6.79 -17.65
C ALA A 452 36.41 8.17 -17.46
N ASP A 453 36.76 9.16 -18.29
CA ASP A 453 36.28 10.53 -18.19
C ASP A 453 35.16 10.87 -19.18
N ARG A 454 34.82 9.97 -20.11
CA ARG A 454 33.73 10.17 -21.10
C ARG A 454 32.40 10.53 -20.44
N ASP A 455 31.99 9.82 -19.40
CA ASP A 455 30.74 10.10 -18.67
C ASP A 455 30.85 11.30 -17.72
N ARG A 456 32.07 11.65 -17.30
CA ARG A 456 32.35 12.76 -16.38
C ARG A 456 32.35 14.11 -17.08
N LEU A 457 32.78 14.17 -18.35
CA LEU A 457 32.80 15.41 -19.15
C LEU A 457 31.42 16.04 -19.39
N PHE A 458 30.34 15.29 -19.20
CA PHE A 458 28.97 15.81 -19.28
C PHE A 458 28.36 16.13 -17.90
N GLN A 459 29.12 15.95 -16.81
CA GLN A 459 28.70 16.33 -15.46
C GLN A 459 29.11 17.79 -15.20
N PRO A 460 28.27 18.60 -14.52
CA PRO A 460 28.56 20.01 -14.29
C PRO A 460 29.88 20.25 -13.55
N PHE A 461 30.63 21.27 -13.97
CA PHE A 461 31.90 21.71 -13.38
C PHE A 461 33.04 20.69 -13.41
N GLN A 462 32.92 19.58 -14.17
CA GLN A 462 34.01 18.62 -14.35
C GLN A 462 34.82 18.91 -15.62
N GLN A 463 36.10 18.54 -15.56
CA GLN A 463 37.07 18.60 -16.65
C GLN A 463 37.82 17.26 -16.71
N ALA A 464 38.45 16.95 -17.84
CA ALA A 464 39.28 15.75 -17.97
C ALA A 464 40.47 15.77 -17.01
N THR A 465 40.83 14.62 -16.47
CA THR A 465 41.77 14.45 -15.35
C THR A 465 43.16 14.03 -15.82
N ASP A 466 43.47 14.20 -17.12
CA ASP A 466 44.60 13.61 -17.85
C ASP A 466 45.98 14.25 -17.53
N GLY A 467 46.21 14.66 -16.28
CA GLY A 467 47.50 15.19 -15.77
C GLY A 467 47.95 16.54 -16.35
N ARG A 468 47.16 17.16 -17.24
CA ARG A 468 47.41 18.49 -17.81
C ARG A 468 46.89 19.59 -16.86
N PRO A 469 47.43 20.83 -16.94
CA PRO A 469 46.82 21.98 -16.27
C PRO A 469 45.36 22.18 -16.71
N PRO A 470 44.44 22.54 -15.81
CA PRO A 470 43.04 22.78 -16.17
C PRO A 470 42.92 23.99 -17.10
N GLU A 471 42.57 23.77 -18.37
CA GLU A 471 42.45 24.86 -19.34
C GLU A 471 41.20 25.72 -19.10
N PRO A 472 41.30 27.06 -19.23
CA PRO A 472 40.24 27.99 -18.82
C PRO A 472 38.87 27.69 -19.46
N GLY A 473 37.86 27.62 -18.61
CA GLY A 473 36.46 27.31 -18.94
C GLY A 473 35.70 26.73 -17.73
N THR A 474 34.38 26.84 -17.74
CA THR A 474 33.49 26.51 -16.61
C THR A 474 33.32 25.02 -16.32
N GLY A 475 33.57 24.14 -17.30
CA GLY A 475 33.10 22.75 -17.26
C GLY A 475 31.57 22.60 -17.43
N LEU A 476 30.84 23.65 -17.86
CA LEU A 476 29.39 23.59 -18.08
C LEU A 476 28.99 23.37 -19.55
N GLY A 477 29.83 23.76 -20.51
CA GLY A 477 29.47 23.78 -21.94
C GLY A 477 28.94 22.45 -22.49
N LEU A 478 29.61 21.33 -22.21
CA LEU A 478 29.17 19.99 -22.65
C LEU A 478 27.91 19.51 -21.93
N ALA A 479 27.76 19.79 -20.64
CA ALA A 479 26.55 19.47 -19.88
C ALA A 479 25.32 20.25 -20.42
N ILE A 480 25.49 21.55 -20.71
CA ILE A 480 24.46 22.38 -21.34
C ILE A 480 24.17 21.87 -22.76
N SER A 481 25.19 21.52 -23.55
CA SER A 481 24.99 21.02 -24.93
C SER A 481 24.22 19.71 -24.97
N ARG A 482 24.55 18.75 -24.07
CA ARG A 482 23.77 17.50 -23.92
C ARG A 482 22.31 17.83 -23.59
N ARG A 483 22.06 18.72 -22.63
CA ARG A 483 20.69 19.05 -22.22
C ARG A 483 19.89 19.81 -23.28
N LEU A 484 20.53 20.68 -24.07
CA LEU A 484 19.88 21.34 -25.20
C LEU A 484 19.48 20.33 -26.29
N VAL A 485 20.34 19.36 -26.57
CA VAL A 485 20.04 18.27 -27.50
C VAL A 485 18.90 17.38 -26.98
N GLU A 486 18.89 17.03 -25.69
CA GLU A 486 17.77 16.31 -25.04
C GLU A 486 16.44 17.08 -25.15
N LEU A 487 16.45 18.39 -24.91
CA LEU A 487 15.26 19.25 -25.05
C LEU A 487 14.76 19.33 -26.50
N MET A 488 15.67 19.26 -27.48
CA MET A 488 15.35 19.16 -28.91
C MET A 488 14.98 17.74 -29.35
N GLY A 489 14.75 16.81 -28.41
CA GLY A 489 14.33 15.43 -28.69
C GLY A 489 15.43 14.51 -29.23
N GLY A 490 16.69 14.92 -29.09
CA GLY A 490 17.87 14.19 -29.56
C GLY A 490 18.72 13.58 -28.44
N THR A 491 19.82 12.95 -28.84
CA THR A 491 20.88 12.46 -27.93
C THR A 491 22.24 12.95 -28.42
N LEU A 492 23.11 13.38 -27.49
CA LEU A 492 24.49 13.78 -27.77
C LEU A 492 25.47 12.66 -27.34
N GLU A 493 26.05 12.01 -28.35
CA GLU A 493 26.98 10.89 -28.26
C GLU A 493 28.44 11.35 -28.42
N LEU A 494 29.37 10.60 -27.81
CA LEU A 494 30.82 10.85 -27.88
C LEU A 494 31.57 9.54 -28.14
N ASP A 495 32.40 9.56 -29.17
CA ASP A 495 33.35 8.52 -29.55
C ASP A 495 34.75 9.16 -29.62
N SER A 496 35.70 8.68 -28.83
CA SER A 496 37.01 9.34 -28.66
C SER A 496 38.00 8.40 -27.97
N ALA A 497 39.28 8.48 -28.34
CA ALA A 497 40.35 7.72 -27.70
C ALA A 497 41.62 8.59 -27.61
N PRO A 498 42.44 8.46 -26.53
CA PRO A 498 43.64 9.28 -26.35
C PRO A 498 44.58 9.23 -27.56
N GLY A 499 44.96 10.39 -28.09
CA GLY A 499 45.82 10.53 -29.26
C GLY A 499 45.15 10.27 -30.62
N ALA A 500 43.87 9.88 -30.66
CA ALA A 500 43.11 9.64 -31.90
C ALA A 500 42.05 10.71 -32.20
N GLY A 501 41.99 11.78 -31.40
CA GLY A 501 40.94 12.79 -31.47
C GLY A 501 39.58 12.32 -30.95
N SER A 502 38.55 13.11 -31.22
CA SER A 502 37.17 12.88 -30.76
C SER A 502 36.16 13.06 -31.89
N THR A 503 34.99 12.45 -31.74
CA THR A 503 33.83 12.64 -32.62
C THR A 503 32.59 12.77 -31.75
N PHE A 504 32.04 13.98 -31.70
CA PHE A 504 30.74 14.27 -31.10
C PHE A 504 29.67 14.13 -32.17
N ARG A 505 28.59 13.41 -31.86
CA ARG A 505 27.48 13.16 -32.78
C ARG A 505 26.16 13.45 -32.10
N PHE A 506 25.26 14.17 -32.76
CA PHE A 506 23.88 14.27 -32.33
C PHE A 506 22.92 14.32 -33.51
N ALA A 507 21.65 14.05 -33.27
CA ALA A 507 20.59 14.24 -34.24
C ALA A 507 19.37 14.86 -33.55
N VAL A 508 18.68 15.76 -34.25
CA VAL A 508 17.47 16.45 -33.77
C VAL A 508 16.42 16.48 -34.88
N ARG A 509 15.14 16.46 -34.51
CA ARG A 509 14.04 16.63 -35.45
C ARG A 509 13.87 18.11 -35.78
N LEU A 510 13.87 18.44 -37.06
CA LEU A 510 13.73 19.80 -37.60
C LEU A 510 12.64 19.77 -38.68
N PRO A 511 11.35 19.88 -38.31
CA PRO A 511 10.25 19.72 -39.26
C PRO A 511 10.35 20.70 -40.43
N VAL A 512 10.13 20.19 -41.64
CA VAL A 512 10.34 20.93 -42.89
C VAL A 512 9.10 21.77 -43.17
N LEU A 513 9.27 23.08 -43.39
CA LEU A 513 8.15 23.90 -43.85
C LEU A 513 7.94 23.62 -45.35
N ALA A 514 6.82 22.99 -45.68
CA ALA A 514 6.55 22.46 -47.02
C ALA A 514 6.79 23.50 -48.14
N ALA A 515 7.39 23.02 -49.24
CA ALA A 515 7.99 23.88 -50.27
C ALA A 515 6.99 24.78 -51.00
N ASP A 516 5.69 24.52 -50.94
CA ASP A 516 4.64 25.35 -51.57
C ASP A 516 4.67 26.78 -51.04
N ALA A 517 4.80 26.96 -49.72
CA ALA A 517 4.96 28.27 -49.08
C ALA A 517 6.33 28.94 -49.38
N ALA A 518 7.29 28.19 -49.95
CA ALA A 518 8.55 28.71 -50.48
C ALA A 518 8.53 28.88 -52.03
N ALA A 519 7.53 28.33 -52.72
CA ALA A 519 7.25 28.55 -54.13
C ALA A 519 6.43 29.83 -54.33
N GLU A 520 5.42 30.07 -53.47
CA GLU A 520 4.69 31.34 -53.41
C GLU A 520 5.61 32.51 -53.08
N ARG A 521 6.56 32.35 -52.14
CA ARG A 521 7.55 33.39 -51.83
C ARG A 521 8.59 33.60 -52.93
N ARG A 522 8.91 32.56 -53.72
CA ARG A 522 9.67 32.70 -54.97
C ARG A 522 8.85 33.29 -56.14
N HIS A 523 7.57 33.58 -55.91
CA HIS A 523 6.70 34.32 -56.84
C HIS A 523 6.49 35.80 -56.46
N ALA A 524 7.16 36.29 -55.41
CA ALA A 524 7.50 37.71 -55.34
C ALA A 524 8.58 37.95 -56.42
N GLY A 525 8.16 38.43 -57.60
CA GLY A 525 9.06 38.72 -58.72
C GLY A 525 10.17 39.69 -58.30
N GLU A 526 11.34 39.54 -58.92
CA GLU A 526 12.57 40.25 -58.56
C GLU A 526 12.30 41.75 -58.40
N ILE A 527 12.46 42.26 -57.17
CA ILE A 527 12.13 43.63 -56.84
C ILE A 527 13.21 44.52 -57.44
N THR A 528 12.87 45.24 -58.51
CA THR A 528 13.77 46.15 -59.23
C THR A 528 13.67 47.60 -58.73
N GLY A 529 12.76 47.89 -57.81
CA GLY A 529 12.62 49.20 -57.18
C GLY A 529 11.27 49.41 -56.49
N TYR A 530 10.87 50.66 -56.30
CA TYR A 530 9.56 51.03 -55.75
C TYR A 530 8.96 52.26 -56.45
N ARG A 531 7.63 52.39 -56.41
CA ARG A 531 6.89 53.59 -56.84
C ARG A 531 6.86 54.64 -55.73
N GLY A 532 7.01 55.91 -56.10
CA GLY A 532 6.86 57.05 -55.20
C GLY A 532 8.00 58.07 -55.31
N PRO A 533 8.03 59.07 -54.41
CA PRO A 533 9.20 59.95 -54.25
C PRO A 533 10.39 59.15 -53.73
N ARG A 534 11.61 59.56 -54.11
CA ARG A 534 12.85 58.94 -53.64
C ARG A 534 12.98 59.11 -52.13
N ARG A 535 13.17 58.00 -51.42
CA ARG A 535 13.31 57.94 -49.97
C ARG A 535 14.79 57.92 -49.57
N ARG A 536 15.12 58.65 -48.50
CA ARG A 536 16.45 58.74 -47.91
C ARG A 536 16.59 57.81 -46.73
N LEU A 537 17.61 56.96 -46.78
CA LEU A 537 17.98 56.03 -45.72
C LEU A 537 19.34 56.43 -45.13
N LEU A 538 19.43 56.48 -43.81
CA LEU A 538 20.68 56.61 -43.08
C LEU A 538 21.05 55.26 -42.46
N VAL A 539 22.18 54.69 -42.85
CA VAL A 539 22.69 53.42 -42.31
C VAL A 539 23.77 53.70 -41.27
N VAL A 540 23.54 53.34 -40.02
CA VAL A 540 24.44 53.59 -38.88
C VAL A 540 24.95 52.27 -38.31
N ASP A 541 26.25 52.03 -38.46
CA ASP A 541 26.92 50.77 -38.09
C ASP A 541 28.43 51.00 -38.03
N ASP A 542 29.14 50.58 -36.96
CA ASP A 542 30.58 50.81 -36.87
C ASP A 542 31.42 49.80 -37.67
N VAL A 543 30.79 48.76 -38.25
CA VAL A 543 31.44 47.77 -39.13
C VAL A 543 31.17 48.08 -40.61
N ALA A 544 32.22 48.40 -41.36
CA ALA A 544 32.11 48.82 -42.76
C ALA A 544 31.40 47.80 -43.69
N ILE A 545 31.60 46.50 -43.49
CA ILE A 545 30.99 45.47 -44.35
C ILE A 545 29.46 45.43 -44.20
N ASN A 546 28.92 45.68 -42.99
CA ASN A 546 27.48 45.73 -42.76
C ASN A 546 26.83 46.87 -43.55
N ARG A 547 27.51 48.03 -43.59
CA ARG A 547 27.03 49.19 -44.37
C ARG A 547 27.15 48.96 -45.87
N SER A 548 28.24 48.35 -46.34
CA SER A 548 28.41 47.98 -47.76
C SER A 548 27.27 47.07 -48.22
N VAL A 549 26.97 45.99 -47.48
CA VAL A 549 25.86 45.08 -47.79
C VAL A 549 24.52 45.81 -47.82
N LEU A 550 24.23 46.68 -46.84
CA LEU A 550 22.98 47.46 -46.84
C LEU A 550 22.90 48.48 -47.99
N ARG A 551 24.02 49.08 -48.41
CA ARG A 551 24.09 49.93 -49.60
C ARG A 551 23.88 49.13 -50.88
N GLU A 552 24.56 47.99 -51.01
CA GLU A 552 24.50 47.11 -52.18
C GLU A 552 23.10 46.54 -52.40
N LEU A 553 22.38 46.17 -51.32
CA LEU A 553 20.99 45.70 -51.41
C LEU A 553 19.99 46.83 -51.74
N LEU A 554 20.15 48.03 -51.17
CA LEU A 554 19.09 49.05 -51.18
C LEU A 554 19.32 50.18 -52.22
N ALA A 555 20.56 50.47 -52.62
CA ALA A 555 20.81 51.51 -53.62
C ALA A 555 20.27 51.15 -55.03
N PRO A 556 20.38 49.89 -55.53
CA PRO A 556 19.80 49.50 -56.83
C PRO A 556 18.28 49.69 -56.88
N LEU A 557 17.59 49.41 -55.77
CA LEU A 557 16.14 49.61 -55.61
C LEU A 557 15.73 51.08 -55.62
N GLY A 558 16.70 52.00 -55.62
CA GLY A 558 16.48 53.42 -55.80
C GLY A 558 16.36 54.24 -54.52
N PHE A 559 16.81 53.72 -53.38
CA PHE A 559 16.96 54.51 -52.15
C PHE A 559 18.19 55.43 -52.23
N GLU A 560 18.07 56.66 -51.72
CA GLU A 560 19.22 57.54 -51.47
C GLU A 560 19.85 57.13 -50.14
N ILE A 561 21.13 56.70 -50.12
CA ILE A 561 21.75 56.07 -48.94
C ILE A 561 22.97 56.84 -48.45
N SER A 562 22.84 57.37 -47.23
CA SER A 562 23.93 57.95 -46.45
C SER A 562 24.39 56.97 -45.37
N GLU A 563 25.67 57.03 -45.00
CA GLU A 563 26.28 56.16 -44.01
C GLU A 563 26.84 56.96 -42.84
N ALA A 564 26.78 56.37 -41.65
CA ALA A 564 27.49 56.84 -40.47
C ALA A 564 28.20 55.68 -39.76
N VAL A 565 29.43 55.93 -39.31
CA VAL A 565 30.26 55.03 -38.51
C VAL A 565 30.01 55.24 -37.01
N THR A 566 29.53 56.42 -36.61
CA THR A 566 29.26 56.78 -35.21
C THR A 566 27.88 57.43 -35.02
N GLY A 567 27.38 57.46 -33.79
CA GLY A 567 26.12 58.14 -33.47
C GLY A 567 26.21 59.67 -33.55
N GLU A 568 27.39 60.23 -33.32
CA GLU A 568 27.68 61.66 -33.51
C GLU A 568 27.54 62.06 -34.99
N GLU A 569 28.11 61.26 -35.90
CA GLU A 569 27.99 61.43 -37.35
C GLU A 569 26.55 61.24 -37.82
N ALA A 570 25.86 60.22 -37.30
CA ALA A 570 24.45 59.97 -37.61
C ALA A 570 23.53 61.13 -37.20
N LEU A 571 23.77 61.79 -36.05
CA LEU A 571 23.00 62.97 -35.65
C LEU A 571 23.28 64.18 -36.55
N ALA A 572 24.52 64.37 -36.99
CA ALA A 572 24.88 65.44 -37.92
C ALA A 572 24.20 65.25 -39.29
N LEU A 573 24.27 64.03 -39.85
CA LEU A 573 23.62 63.68 -41.12
C LEU A 573 22.10 63.74 -41.01
N ALA A 574 21.49 63.24 -39.93
CA ALA A 574 20.05 63.31 -39.72
C ALA A 574 19.53 64.77 -39.67
N ALA A 575 20.31 65.67 -39.04
CA ALA A 575 19.99 67.10 -39.00
C ALA A 575 20.13 67.79 -40.37
N ALA A 576 21.17 67.46 -41.14
CA ALA A 576 21.49 68.09 -42.41
C ALA A 576 20.62 67.58 -43.58
N GLU A 577 20.49 66.25 -43.72
CA GLU A 577 19.94 65.59 -44.92
C GLU A 577 18.46 65.19 -44.79
N ARG A 578 17.98 65.11 -43.54
CA ARG A 578 16.61 64.73 -43.14
C ARG A 578 16.14 63.41 -43.80
N PRO A 579 16.74 62.26 -43.42
CA PRO A 579 16.31 60.96 -43.93
C PRO A 579 14.85 60.64 -43.58
N ASP A 580 14.21 59.82 -44.40
CA ASP A 580 12.90 59.24 -44.08
C ASP A 580 13.03 58.13 -43.01
N LEU A 581 14.14 57.37 -43.05
CA LEU A 581 14.38 56.22 -42.18
C LEU A 581 15.85 56.05 -41.81
N VAL A 582 16.11 55.58 -40.58
CA VAL A 582 17.44 55.17 -40.09
C VAL A 582 17.44 53.66 -39.83
N LEU A 583 18.42 52.97 -40.42
CA LEU A 583 18.81 51.61 -40.06
C LEU A 583 19.95 51.70 -39.06
N LEU A 584 19.74 51.18 -37.85
CA LEU A 584 20.51 51.50 -36.64
C LEU A 584 21.07 50.22 -36.02
N ASP A 585 22.39 50.00 -35.95
CA ASP A 585 22.90 48.97 -35.02
C ASP A 585 22.80 49.47 -33.55
N LEU A 586 22.30 48.61 -32.67
CA LEU A 586 22.28 48.85 -31.23
C LEU A 586 23.67 48.71 -30.57
N ARG A 587 24.60 47.99 -31.22
CA ARG A 587 25.95 47.66 -30.74
C ARG A 587 27.04 48.36 -31.57
N MET A 588 27.23 49.65 -31.31
CA MET A 588 28.33 50.46 -31.88
C MET A 588 29.25 50.97 -30.78
N GLY A 589 30.55 51.06 -31.05
CA GLY A 589 31.50 51.63 -30.08
C GLY A 589 31.53 53.16 -30.11
N GLY A 590 31.07 53.79 -29.03
CA GLY A 590 30.89 55.24 -28.92
C GLY A 590 29.56 55.54 -28.24
N MET A 591 28.71 56.35 -28.88
CA MET A 591 27.30 56.46 -28.50
C MET A 591 26.55 55.15 -28.79
N ASP A 592 25.93 54.57 -27.76
CA ASP A 592 25.10 53.37 -27.92
C ASP A 592 23.86 53.65 -28.78
N GLY A 593 23.38 52.62 -29.50
CA GLY A 593 22.29 52.80 -30.45
C GLY A 593 20.95 53.18 -29.81
N PHE A 594 20.70 52.85 -28.54
CA PHE A 594 19.50 53.30 -27.84
C PHE A 594 19.57 54.79 -27.49
N THR A 595 20.75 55.29 -27.12
CA THR A 595 20.99 56.72 -26.89
C THR A 595 20.89 57.51 -28.19
N LEU A 596 21.37 56.94 -29.30
CA LEU A 596 21.15 57.50 -30.63
C LEU A 596 19.66 57.52 -31.00
N ALA A 597 18.93 56.41 -30.84
CA ALA A 597 17.49 56.33 -31.10
C ALA A 597 16.69 57.38 -30.30
N ARG A 598 16.97 57.49 -28.98
CA ARG A 598 16.34 58.49 -28.11
C ARG A 598 16.60 59.93 -28.59
N ARG A 599 17.84 60.24 -29.00
CA ARG A 599 18.21 61.58 -29.51
C ARG A 599 17.56 61.88 -30.86
N LEU A 600 17.58 60.93 -31.80
CA LEU A 600 16.91 61.06 -33.10
C LEU A 600 15.41 61.25 -32.94
N ARG A 601 14.76 60.45 -32.07
CA ARG A 601 13.33 60.56 -31.78
C ARG A 601 12.97 61.89 -31.12
N ALA A 602 13.81 62.42 -30.23
CA ALA A 602 13.61 63.72 -29.60
C ALA A 602 13.79 64.89 -30.57
N ALA A 603 14.73 64.80 -31.53
CA ALA A 603 15.01 65.85 -32.49
C ALA A 603 14.06 65.87 -33.71
N HIS A 604 13.58 64.70 -34.16
CA HIS A 604 12.82 64.56 -35.42
C HIS A 604 11.38 64.03 -35.23
N GLY A 605 10.95 63.73 -34.00
CA GLY A 605 9.61 63.25 -33.70
C GLY A 605 9.30 61.87 -34.32
N SER A 606 8.02 61.55 -34.48
CA SER A 606 7.52 60.26 -35.01
C SER A 606 7.54 60.14 -36.55
N GLY A 607 7.91 61.21 -37.26
CA GLY A 607 8.00 61.25 -38.72
C GLY A 607 9.19 60.47 -39.26
N LEU A 608 10.38 60.69 -38.67
CA LEU A 608 11.58 59.89 -38.95
C LEU A 608 11.36 58.45 -38.52
N LYS A 609 11.62 57.47 -39.39
CA LYS A 609 11.50 56.05 -39.05
C LYS A 609 12.81 55.48 -38.51
N LEU A 610 12.72 54.64 -37.48
CA LEU A 610 13.88 54.06 -36.79
C LEU A 610 13.73 52.55 -36.73
N ILE A 611 14.54 51.81 -37.49
CA ILE A 611 14.60 50.34 -37.43
C ILE A 611 15.91 49.94 -36.75
N ALA A 612 15.78 49.36 -35.55
CA ALA A 612 16.92 48.85 -34.79
C ALA A 612 17.39 47.49 -35.35
N MET A 613 18.70 47.28 -35.33
CA MET A 613 19.39 46.07 -35.75
C MET A 613 20.27 45.56 -34.61
N SER A 614 20.38 44.23 -34.44
CA SER A 614 21.25 43.66 -33.41
C SER A 614 21.62 42.21 -33.70
N ALA A 615 22.90 41.88 -33.58
CA ALA A 615 23.43 40.51 -33.66
C ALA A 615 23.25 39.70 -32.36
N SER A 616 22.56 40.23 -31.34
CA SER A 616 22.43 39.54 -30.05
C SER A 616 21.10 39.86 -29.33
N VAL A 617 20.05 39.17 -29.77
CA VAL A 617 18.70 39.17 -29.15
C VAL A 617 18.72 38.65 -27.69
N LEU A 618 19.79 37.95 -27.28
CA LEU A 618 20.03 37.49 -25.90
C LEU A 618 20.62 38.57 -24.96
N SER A 619 20.95 39.74 -25.49
CA SER A 619 21.50 40.87 -24.72
C SER A 619 20.63 42.13 -24.78
N PHE A 620 19.88 42.29 -25.87
CA PHE A 620 19.02 43.44 -26.15
C PHE A 620 17.77 42.94 -26.85
N GLY A 621 16.62 43.13 -26.23
CA GLY A 621 15.33 42.67 -26.71
C GLY A 621 14.68 43.62 -27.73
N ARG A 622 13.68 43.09 -28.43
CA ARG A 622 12.75 43.88 -29.25
C ARG A 622 12.10 45.01 -28.43
N ASP A 623 11.75 44.72 -27.17
CA ASP A 623 11.07 45.65 -26.27
C ASP A 623 11.98 46.80 -25.83
N ASP A 624 13.29 46.56 -25.65
CA ASP A 624 14.27 47.61 -25.33
C ASP A 624 14.40 48.63 -26.48
N ALA A 625 14.37 48.14 -27.73
CA ALA A 625 14.42 48.99 -28.91
C ALA A 625 13.16 49.87 -29.04
N PHE A 626 11.99 49.30 -28.79
CA PHE A 626 10.73 50.06 -28.72
C PHE A 626 10.74 51.08 -27.56
N ALA A 627 11.26 50.71 -26.38
CA ALA A 627 11.38 51.62 -25.24
C ALA A 627 12.36 52.79 -25.48
N ALA A 628 13.40 52.58 -26.31
CA ALA A 628 14.26 53.65 -26.80
C ALA A 628 13.64 54.50 -27.92
N GLY A 629 12.44 54.13 -28.39
CA GLY A 629 11.65 54.88 -29.37
C GLY A 629 11.78 54.41 -30.81
N CYS A 630 12.25 53.19 -31.09
CA CYS A 630 12.30 52.65 -32.46
C CYS A 630 10.89 52.29 -33.00
N ASP A 631 10.67 52.35 -34.31
CA ASP A 631 9.43 51.91 -34.97
C ASP A 631 9.40 50.39 -35.23
N ASP A 632 10.57 49.74 -35.38
CA ASP A 632 10.68 48.27 -35.51
C ASP A 632 12.08 47.75 -35.12
N PHE A 633 12.23 46.41 -35.08
CA PHE A 633 13.47 45.69 -34.77
C PHE A 633 13.71 44.53 -35.74
N LEU A 634 14.91 44.48 -36.33
CA LEU A 634 15.40 43.51 -37.30
C LEU A 634 16.62 42.75 -36.72
N PRO A 635 16.53 41.45 -36.39
CA PRO A 635 17.70 40.70 -35.90
C PRO A 635 18.77 40.56 -37.00
N LYS A 636 20.05 40.54 -36.61
CA LYS A 636 21.17 40.13 -37.47
C LYS A 636 21.56 38.66 -37.17
N PRO A 637 21.88 37.83 -38.17
CA PRO A 637 21.76 38.09 -39.61
C PRO A 637 20.29 38.20 -40.04
N PHE A 638 20.00 39.15 -40.93
CA PHE A 638 18.68 39.32 -41.55
C PHE A 638 18.68 38.73 -42.96
N ARG A 639 17.49 38.46 -43.48
CA ARG A 639 17.27 38.17 -44.90
C ARG A 639 16.82 39.43 -45.64
N GLU A 640 17.09 39.50 -46.94
CA GLU A 640 16.66 40.58 -47.81
C GLU A 640 15.14 40.73 -47.85
N ASP A 641 14.39 39.63 -48.00
CA ASP A 641 12.92 39.65 -48.01
C ASP A 641 12.32 40.15 -46.68
N GLU A 642 13.01 39.94 -45.55
CA GLU A 642 12.61 40.50 -44.26
C GLU A 642 12.92 42.02 -44.18
N LEU A 643 14.09 42.44 -44.65
CA LEU A 643 14.48 43.86 -44.72
C LEU A 643 13.51 44.65 -45.61
N LEU A 644 13.22 44.16 -46.82
CA LEU A 644 12.30 44.80 -47.77
C LEU A 644 10.85 44.80 -47.26
N ALA A 645 10.38 43.73 -46.61
CA ALA A 645 9.06 43.73 -45.97
C ALA A 645 8.94 44.83 -44.90
N ARG A 646 9.96 44.98 -44.03
CA ARG A 646 9.97 46.00 -42.97
C ARG A 646 10.11 47.42 -43.52
N LEU A 647 10.95 47.64 -44.54
CA LEU A 647 11.07 48.93 -45.23
C LEU A 647 9.75 49.31 -45.92
N GLY A 648 9.09 48.36 -46.60
CA GLY A 648 7.77 48.53 -47.19
C GLY A 648 6.72 48.99 -46.17
N MET A 649 6.66 48.32 -45.02
CA MET A 649 5.77 48.70 -43.92
C MET A 649 6.11 50.06 -43.30
N ALA A 650 7.39 50.37 -43.09
CA ALA A 650 7.82 51.60 -42.42
C ALA A 650 7.67 52.86 -43.29
N LEU A 651 7.98 52.76 -44.59
CA LEU A 651 7.98 53.87 -45.54
C LEU A 651 6.70 53.96 -46.39
N GLN A 652 5.83 52.95 -46.30
CA GLN A 652 4.61 52.82 -47.10
C GLN A 652 4.89 52.91 -48.61
N VAL A 653 5.90 52.16 -49.08
CA VAL A 653 6.31 52.10 -50.49
C VAL A 653 5.72 50.90 -51.22
N GLU A 654 5.34 51.11 -52.48
CA GLU A 654 4.80 50.08 -53.37
C GLU A 654 5.93 49.52 -54.24
N TRP A 655 6.35 48.28 -54.00
CA TRP A 655 7.45 47.63 -54.73
C TRP A 655 7.12 47.39 -56.21
N THR A 656 8.14 47.44 -57.06
CA THR A 656 8.07 47.10 -58.50
C THR A 656 9.02 45.96 -58.82
N GLY A 657 8.60 45.03 -59.67
CA GLY A 657 9.41 43.92 -60.16
C GLY A 657 8.84 43.32 -61.45
N GLU A 658 9.57 42.42 -62.09
CA GLU A 658 9.05 41.70 -63.26
C GLU A 658 8.10 40.57 -62.85
N THR A 659 6.82 40.72 -63.18
CA THR A 659 5.83 39.65 -63.04
C THR A 659 5.99 38.67 -64.20
N ALA A 660 6.69 37.56 -63.98
CA ALA A 660 6.69 36.44 -64.91
C ALA A 660 5.24 35.97 -65.18
N ALA A 661 4.85 35.91 -66.45
CA ALA A 661 3.45 35.73 -66.85
C ALA A 661 2.94 34.29 -66.65
N GLY A 662 2.60 33.94 -65.40
CA GLY A 662 1.84 32.74 -65.05
C GLY A 662 0.36 32.81 -65.49
N PRO A 663 -0.32 31.67 -65.67
CA PRO A 663 -1.67 31.62 -66.22
C PRO A 663 -2.74 32.27 -65.32
N ALA A 664 -3.82 32.72 -65.94
CA ALA A 664 -4.88 33.49 -65.31
C ALA A 664 -5.46 32.84 -64.04
N ALA A 665 -5.73 33.67 -63.03
CA ALA A 665 -6.26 33.25 -61.74
C ALA A 665 -7.56 32.44 -61.90
N ALA A 666 -7.59 31.25 -61.29
CA ALA A 666 -8.83 30.50 -61.09
C ALA A 666 -9.81 31.35 -60.25
N PRO A 667 -11.13 31.29 -60.53
CA PRO A 667 -12.09 32.21 -59.94
C PRO A 667 -12.18 32.06 -58.42
N ALA A 668 -12.25 33.19 -57.72
CA ALA A 668 -12.49 33.23 -56.28
C ALA A 668 -13.77 32.46 -55.93
N ARG A 669 -13.67 31.46 -55.05
CA ARG A 669 -14.83 30.68 -54.59
C ARG A 669 -15.72 31.55 -53.71
N ALA A 670 -16.87 31.95 -54.25
CA ALA A 670 -17.86 32.70 -53.51
C ALA A 670 -18.52 31.84 -52.40
N GLY A 671 -18.23 32.18 -51.15
CA GLY A 671 -19.19 32.06 -50.04
C GLY A 671 -19.72 30.67 -49.67
N THR A 672 -18.86 29.73 -49.26
CA THR A 672 -19.27 28.58 -48.42
C THR A 672 -18.75 28.78 -46.99
N ALA A 673 -19.51 29.53 -46.18
CA ALA A 673 -19.09 29.89 -44.82
C ALA A 673 -18.92 28.65 -43.91
N LEU A 674 -17.78 28.62 -43.21
CA LEU A 674 -17.22 27.54 -42.37
C LEU A 674 -18.23 26.51 -41.81
N ASP A 675 -17.81 25.25 -41.86
CA ASP A 675 -18.48 24.10 -41.25
C ASP A 675 -18.68 24.35 -39.73
N PRO A 676 -19.89 24.12 -39.18
CA PRO A 676 -20.15 24.18 -37.75
C PRO A 676 -19.14 23.41 -36.88
N ALA A 677 -18.65 22.25 -37.34
CA ALA A 677 -17.64 21.48 -36.62
C ALA A 677 -16.31 22.23 -36.48
N VAL A 678 -15.90 23.00 -37.50
CA VAL A 678 -14.70 23.84 -37.46
C VAL A 678 -14.93 25.09 -36.62
N ILE A 679 -16.15 25.64 -36.61
CA ILE A 679 -16.50 26.75 -35.71
C ILE A 679 -16.41 26.28 -34.25
N ASP A 680 -16.98 25.12 -33.89
CA ASP A 680 -16.88 24.55 -32.55
C ASP A 680 -15.45 24.10 -32.19
N GLU A 681 -14.64 23.64 -33.15
CA GLU A 681 -13.20 23.40 -32.98
C GLU A 681 -12.48 24.68 -32.52
N LEU A 682 -12.62 25.76 -33.29
CA LEU A 682 -12.02 27.08 -33.00
C LEU A 682 -12.53 27.66 -31.68
N LEU A 683 -13.81 27.48 -31.36
CA LEU A 683 -14.44 27.94 -30.12
C LEU A 683 -13.94 27.13 -28.90
N GLY A 684 -13.71 25.82 -29.07
CA GLY A 684 -13.03 24.97 -28.10
C GLY A 684 -11.57 25.38 -27.83
N ILE A 685 -10.79 25.62 -28.89
CA ILE A 685 -9.40 26.11 -28.80
C ILE A 685 -9.36 27.48 -28.11
N ALA A 686 -10.26 28.39 -28.46
CA ALA A 686 -10.38 29.71 -27.85
C ALA A 686 -10.75 29.64 -26.36
N ARG A 687 -11.67 28.73 -25.96
CA ARG A 687 -12.05 28.50 -24.55
C ARG A 687 -10.93 27.89 -23.71
N ARG A 688 -10.07 27.04 -24.28
CA ARG A 688 -8.84 26.56 -23.63
C ARG A 688 -7.72 27.60 -23.62
N GLY A 689 -7.86 28.68 -24.39
CA GLY A 689 -6.92 29.80 -24.43
C GLY A 689 -5.67 29.55 -25.27
N GLU A 690 -5.65 28.48 -26.06
CA GLU A 690 -4.53 27.94 -26.84
C GLU A 690 -4.25 28.78 -28.11
N ILE A 691 -3.89 30.06 -27.94
CA ILE A 691 -3.81 31.03 -29.04
C ILE A 691 -2.79 30.64 -30.12
N SER A 692 -1.71 29.92 -29.79
CA SER A 692 -0.77 29.39 -30.79
C SER A 692 -1.45 28.37 -31.71
N LEU A 693 -2.26 27.46 -31.16
CA LEU A 693 -3.03 26.49 -31.94
C LEU A 693 -4.16 27.17 -32.71
N LEU A 694 -4.81 28.18 -32.12
CA LEU A 694 -5.83 28.98 -32.81
C LEU A 694 -5.24 29.69 -34.04
N ARG A 695 -4.05 30.28 -33.90
CA ARG A 695 -3.34 30.95 -35.00
C ARG A 695 -2.86 29.98 -36.08
N LEU A 696 -2.48 28.76 -35.71
CA LEU A 696 -2.17 27.70 -36.67
C LEU A 696 -3.43 27.33 -37.47
N ARG A 697 -4.52 26.99 -36.78
CA ARG A 697 -5.77 26.55 -37.42
C ARG A 697 -6.44 27.65 -38.25
N LEU A 698 -6.29 28.93 -37.87
CA LEU A 698 -6.75 30.06 -38.69
C LEU A 698 -5.92 30.25 -39.97
N ALA A 699 -4.64 29.87 -39.98
CA ALA A 699 -3.81 29.93 -41.19
C ALA A 699 -4.26 28.91 -42.24
N ASP A 700 -4.74 27.75 -41.81
CA ASP A 700 -5.32 26.70 -42.68
C ASP A 700 -6.67 27.10 -43.32
N LEU A 701 -7.31 28.18 -42.84
CA LEU A 701 -8.68 28.59 -43.19
C LEU A 701 -8.75 29.96 -43.88
N ARG A 702 -7.61 30.48 -44.33
CA ARG A 702 -7.49 31.81 -44.96
C ARG A 702 -8.37 31.96 -46.20
N GLY A 703 -8.98 33.13 -46.33
CA GLY A 703 -9.96 33.43 -47.37
C GLY A 703 -11.41 33.10 -47.00
N ASP A 704 -11.67 32.51 -45.83
CA ASP A 704 -13.01 32.60 -45.22
C ASP A 704 -13.13 33.92 -44.41
N PRO A 705 -14.21 34.71 -44.63
CA PRO A 705 -14.37 36.00 -43.96
C PRO A 705 -14.36 35.98 -42.42
N LEU A 706 -14.71 34.86 -41.78
CA LEU A 706 -14.65 34.71 -40.32
C LEU A 706 -13.22 34.36 -39.87
N ALA A 707 -12.48 33.55 -40.62
CA ALA A 707 -11.09 33.25 -40.33
C ALA A 707 -10.20 34.50 -40.46
N ASP A 708 -10.37 35.25 -41.56
CA ASP A 708 -9.63 36.49 -41.83
C ASP A 708 -9.95 37.58 -40.80
N ALA A 709 -11.18 37.65 -40.28
CA ALA A 709 -11.57 38.54 -39.19
C ALA A 709 -11.01 38.12 -37.82
N LEU A 710 -10.72 36.84 -37.61
CA LEU A 710 -10.17 36.30 -36.36
C LEU A 710 -8.64 36.40 -36.31
N GLU A 711 -7.91 36.30 -37.43
CA GLU A 711 -6.44 36.38 -37.45
C GLU A 711 -5.87 37.66 -36.77
N PRO A 712 -6.38 38.90 -36.99
CA PRO A 712 -5.89 40.08 -36.28
C PRO A 712 -6.26 40.11 -34.79
N LEU A 713 -7.41 39.52 -34.40
CA LEU A 713 -7.80 39.42 -32.98
C LEU A 713 -6.92 38.41 -32.23
N ALA A 714 -6.56 37.30 -32.88
CA ALA A 714 -5.63 36.29 -32.36
C ALA A 714 -4.18 36.81 -32.29
N LYS A 715 -3.74 37.62 -33.27
CA LYS A 715 -2.45 38.34 -33.20
C LYS A 715 -2.40 39.35 -32.04
N THR A 716 -3.53 39.99 -31.69
CA THR A 716 -3.62 41.00 -30.62
C THR A 716 -4.14 40.46 -29.27
N TYR A 717 -4.19 39.13 -29.10
CA TYR A 717 -4.56 38.45 -27.85
C TYR A 717 -5.95 38.81 -27.27
N ARG A 718 -6.87 39.35 -28.09
CA ARG A 718 -8.20 39.80 -27.66
C ARG A 718 -9.20 38.65 -27.47
N ARG A 719 -8.92 37.78 -26.49
CA ARG A 719 -9.67 36.54 -26.18
C ARG A 719 -11.18 36.73 -26.13
N GLU A 720 -11.68 37.78 -25.48
CA GLU A 720 -13.12 37.98 -25.34
C GLU A 720 -13.79 38.43 -26.66
N ASN A 721 -13.10 39.20 -27.50
CA ASN A 721 -13.56 39.55 -28.85
C ASN A 721 -13.60 38.31 -29.76
N ILE A 722 -12.57 37.45 -29.69
CA ILE A 722 -12.52 36.15 -30.40
C ILE A 722 -13.72 35.29 -30.01
N ARG A 723 -13.94 35.11 -28.70
CA ARG A 723 -15.04 34.32 -28.14
C ARG A 723 -16.39 34.90 -28.56
N THR A 724 -16.59 36.21 -28.43
CA THR A 724 -17.83 36.89 -28.83
C THR A 724 -18.11 36.74 -30.33
N LEU A 725 -17.10 36.86 -31.20
CA LEU A 725 -17.28 36.73 -32.65
C LEU A 725 -17.68 35.31 -33.05
N LEU A 726 -17.03 34.28 -32.49
CA LEU A 726 -17.34 32.86 -32.69
C LEU A 726 -18.72 32.49 -32.13
N GLU A 727 -19.01 32.86 -30.88
CA GLU A 727 -20.32 32.61 -30.26
C GLU A 727 -21.45 33.35 -31.01
N SER A 728 -21.19 34.52 -31.60
CA SER A 728 -22.16 35.22 -32.46
C SER A 728 -22.43 34.51 -33.79
N HIS A 729 -21.44 33.83 -34.38
CA HIS A 729 -21.62 33.08 -35.62
C HIS A 729 -22.34 31.74 -35.38
N ALA A 730 -21.98 31.03 -34.31
CA ALA A 730 -22.72 29.86 -33.85
C ALA A 730 -24.19 30.21 -33.54
N GLY A 731 -24.42 31.31 -32.81
CA GLY A 731 -25.77 31.79 -32.45
C GLY A 731 -26.61 32.33 -33.61
N ARG A 732 -25.98 32.77 -34.73
CA ARG A 732 -26.69 33.23 -35.93
C ARG A 732 -27.21 32.10 -36.82
N ARG A 733 -26.61 30.90 -36.76
CA ARG A 733 -27.07 29.71 -37.53
C ARG A 733 -28.06 28.82 -36.76
N SER A 734 -28.18 28.96 -35.44
CA SER A 734 -29.25 28.30 -34.66
C SER A 734 -30.59 29.05 -34.69
N ARG A 735 -30.68 30.16 -35.45
CA ARG A 735 -31.91 30.93 -35.69
C ARG A 735 -32.02 31.39 -37.15
N GLY A 736 -32.48 30.50 -38.02
CA GLY A 736 -33.12 30.88 -39.28
C GLY A 736 -32.80 29.96 -40.48
N PRO A 737 -33.67 29.93 -41.50
CA PRO A 737 -35.01 30.52 -41.53
C PRO A 737 -35.99 29.82 -40.57
#